data_AF-A2DH31-F1
#
_entry.id   AF-A2DH31-F1
#
_cell.length_a   1.000
_cell.length_b   1.000
_cell.length_c   1.000
_cell.angle_alpha   90.00
_cell.angle_beta   90.00
_cell.angle_gamma   90.00
#
_symmetry.space_group_name_H-M   'P 1'
#
loop_
_entity.id
_entity.type
_entity.pdbx_description
1 polymer ?
#
loop_
_entity_poly.entity_id
_entity_poly.type
_entity_poly.pdbx_seq_one_letter_code
_entity_poly.pdbx_strand_id
1 'polypeptide(L)'
;MEKVRHSARNFHEQKGKFVIFSAFGKVKKTFGSKDVVIVLHDGGAALWDKKCENGPFLYGSWITLQSLNIDNDKITLSFRNKDSDPTVLEFETTDSKFAFGAIGDILQHVLYGFEQESLKLSKFKFSPSRPTTMSIMSRLIERAETEKMKITGDQIDKIEDIFEISRPAFNLSDIPDVQNILIAVFDIIPMTSFIRELIIPNLDFPTQYRILSILLQQAPSIYHLTFTGEANNRIEFFESLNPNSINLTSLSFIDTNIKIPELNKLSTINSTANFNYISFQNALSAEALDFLYNGYLSASLPNLISLNLDNTKNLSFDKIANQISKLKMLSVANCNIEIGSALDLLTTNAPELRFLNMSSNSCENIKKKLKLPPKLSFMSFGDVSWKPGTLVSLLKIIFEEIPDNSKLDLSDAHVDDEEWPSVFNFLAKQNGMRLQNFYWSNNKISPELCTFFDNFPNLVVLYMSGVLSESSLELVNQFSVSLQKMTNLKTLKLTGTDTVFLGTQGLASISKAFASLTNLEYLDLSGNKIRDEGFSTLSNTLSKCTNMKTFVCDNNDLENPESLVNFCKLYPYPYSFPLNDINKFESIKKIHNSQVNEVCKSNRTNASRMNFLSLLQSDADINSKYPKPAKNPLDSPSNVYYYEFCSPFPNSISKEFGEYINSLGNPTKTPYPNKQDSEENFVHQKPRRKIVSDTEDDDDDEAEKNPESDSSETQSSKKQEFKLRSNWGKSITFDDSDTFVPKPRPEGEKRRRLYSDAGDKPFKCPIPKIPRPAKESVHASKKRTKHPDISDDSDSIQSPEKEDQMINVVKPKVKQVIVPSLDGFSSSNESTVTSEDEEDETFEPKEADWSFPLRYVPPPQDTEKIVRNLGDKYSLGSLLTAVKRS
;
A
#
# COMPACT_ATOMS: atom_id res chain seq x y z
N MET A 1 -25.16 6.59 -43.14
CA MET A 1 -23.93 6.74 -42.33
C MET A 1 -24.24 6.73 -40.85
N GLU A 2 -25.31 7.40 -40.39
CA GLU A 2 -25.73 7.31 -38.97
C GLU A 2 -25.94 5.88 -38.46
N LYS A 3 -26.64 5.02 -39.23
CA LYS A 3 -26.78 3.59 -38.89
C LYS A 3 -25.44 2.86 -38.74
N VAL A 4 -24.45 3.23 -39.56
CA VAL A 4 -23.09 2.68 -39.49
C VAL A 4 -22.42 3.15 -38.21
N ARG A 5 -22.56 4.43 -37.84
CA ARG A 5 -22.02 4.99 -36.61
C ARG A 5 -22.60 4.30 -35.38
N HIS A 6 -23.92 4.13 -35.32
CA HIS A 6 -24.57 3.42 -34.22
C HIS A 6 -24.10 1.95 -34.13
N SER A 7 -24.03 1.25 -35.27
CA SER A 7 -23.56 -0.14 -35.30
C SER A 7 -22.10 -0.28 -34.89
N ALA A 8 -21.24 0.64 -35.32
CA ALA A 8 -19.83 0.67 -34.95
C ALA A 8 -19.64 0.91 -33.45
N ARG A 9 -20.40 1.85 -32.86
CA ARG A 9 -20.38 2.08 -31.40
C ARG A 9 -20.78 0.82 -30.64
N ASN A 10 -21.94 0.25 -30.99
CA ASN A 10 -22.45 -0.96 -30.34
C ASN A 10 -21.47 -2.13 -30.47
N PHE A 11 -20.77 -2.28 -31.60
CA PHE A 11 -19.77 -3.34 -31.80
C PHE A 11 -18.61 -3.24 -30.80
N HIS A 12 -18.09 -2.04 -30.57
CA HIS A 12 -16.99 -1.83 -29.62
C HIS A 12 -17.48 -1.95 -28.18
N GLU A 13 -18.65 -1.40 -27.85
CA GLU A 13 -19.25 -1.49 -26.51
C GLU A 13 -19.59 -2.95 -26.14
N GLN A 14 -20.08 -3.77 -27.09
CA GLN A 14 -20.30 -5.21 -26.88
C GLN A 14 -19.01 -6.02 -26.65
N LYS A 15 -17.86 -5.46 -27.03
CA LYS A 15 -16.53 -6.02 -26.74
C LYS A 15 -15.91 -5.45 -25.46
N GLY A 16 -16.69 -4.70 -24.67
CA GLY A 16 -16.23 -4.08 -23.44
C GLY A 16 -15.33 -2.87 -23.64
N LYS A 17 -15.27 -2.28 -24.84
CA LYS A 17 -14.48 -1.07 -25.12
C LYS A 17 -15.30 0.18 -24.85
N PHE A 18 -14.68 1.20 -24.25
CA PHE A 18 -15.33 2.48 -23.97
C PHE A 18 -15.22 3.42 -25.17
N VAL A 19 -16.33 3.68 -25.86
CA VAL A 19 -16.34 4.61 -27.00
C VAL A 19 -16.35 6.06 -26.50
N ILE A 20 -15.23 6.75 -26.70
CA ILE A 20 -14.99 8.11 -26.21
C ILE A 20 -15.41 9.14 -27.25
N PHE A 21 -15.15 8.87 -28.53
CA PHE A 21 -15.49 9.78 -29.60
C PHE A 21 -15.90 9.03 -30.87
N SER A 22 -16.82 9.61 -31.64
CA SER A 22 -17.13 9.13 -32.98
C SER A 22 -17.54 10.30 -33.87
N ALA A 23 -17.14 10.29 -35.13
CA ALA A 23 -17.50 11.33 -36.10
C ALA A 23 -17.58 10.81 -37.53
N PHE A 24 -18.16 11.62 -38.42
CA PHE A 24 -18.10 11.37 -39.85
C PHE A 24 -16.80 11.91 -40.43
N GLY A 25 -16.25 11.19 -41.40
CA GLY A 25 -15.04 11.64 -42.09
C GLY A 25 -14.94 11.08 -43.50
N LYS A 26 -13.83 11.42 -44.16
CA LYS A 26 -13.48 10.96 -45.49
C LYS A 26 -12.06 10.41 -45.52
N VAL A 27 -11.88 9.31 -46.24
CA VAL A 27 -10.55 8.75 -46.54
C VAL A 27 -10.28 8.95 -48.03
N LYS A 28 -9.11 9.51 -48.38
CA LYS A 28 -8.69 9.66 -49.77
C LYS A 28 -8.33 8.29 -50.37
N LYS A 29 -8.77 8.06 -51.60
CA LYS A 29 -8.40 6.89 -52.42
C LYS A 29 -7.73 7.35 -53.70
N THR A 30 -7.09 6.41 -54.39
CA THR A 30 -6.50 6.61 -55.71
C THR A 30 -7.50 7.21 -56.71
N PHE A 31 -8.80 6.90 -56.55
CA PHE A 31 -9.89 7.52 -57.30
C PHE A 31 -11.01 7.95 -56.32
N GLY A 32 -11.02 9.23 -55.94
CA GLY A 32 -12.06 9.86 -55.14
C GLY A 32 -11.89 9.74 -53.62
N SER A 33 -12.93 10.13 -52.88
CA SER A 33 -12.99 10.04 -51.41
C SER A 33 -14.05 9.04 -50.97
N LYS A 34 -13.77 8.29 -49.90
CA LYS A 34 -14.70 7.34 -49.29
C LYS A 34 -15.22 7.89 -47.98
N ASP A 35 -16.54 7.98 -47.82
CA ASP A 35 -17.17 8.33 -46.54
C ASP A 35 -16.94 7.22 -45.51
N VAL A 36 -16.54 7.63 -44.32
CA VAL A 36 -16.25 6.72 -43.19
C VAL A 36 -16.87 7.24 -41.90
N VAL A 37 -17.02 6.34 -40.93
CA VAL A 37 -17.18 6.68 -39.53
C VAL A 37 -15.87 6.43 -38.82
N ILE A 38 -15.41 7.42 -38.08
CA ILE A 38 -14.26 7.33 -37.17
C ILE A 38 -14.81 6.95 -35.80
N VAL A 39 -14.23 5.94 -35.17
CA VAL A 39 -14.51 5.57 -33.77
C VAL A 39 -13.20 5.58 -33.01
N LEU A 40 -13.16 6.36 -31.93
CA LEU A 40 -12.06 6.39 -30.97
C LEU A 40 -12.58 5.81 -29.66
N HIS A 41 -11.94 4.75 -29.20
CA HIS A 41 -12.24 4.12 -27.92
C HIS A 41 -10.95 3.96 -27.11
N ASP A 42 -11.08 3.51 -25.87
CA ASP A 42 -9.99 3.33 -24.90
C ASP A 42 -8.80 2.47 -25.39
N GLY A 43 -9.02 1.47 -26.24
CA GLY A 43 -7.98 0.58 -26.78
C GLY A 43 -7.39 0.98 -28.14
N GLY A 44 -8.13 1.73 -28.98
CA GLY A 44 -7.64 2.07 -30.32
C GLY A 44 -8.52 3.05 -31.12
N ALA A 45 -8.09 3.26 -32.36
CA ALA A 45 -8.82 3.97 -33.40
C ALA A 45 -9.29 3.01 -34.49
N ALA A 46 -10.53 3.22 -34.95
CA ALA A 46 -11.15 2.37 -35.96
C ALA A 46 -11.85 3.20 -37.04
N LEU A 47 -11.70 2.78 -38.30
CA LEU A 47 -12.42 3.35 -39.44
C LEU A 47 -13.44 2.33 -39.98
N TRP A 48 -14.67 2.81 -40.16
CA TRP A 48 -15.82 2.03 -40.58
C TRP A 48 -16.41 2.59 -41.86
N ASP A 49 -16.95 1.74 -42.72
CA ASP A 49 -17.69 2.13 -43.92
C ASP A 49 -19.05 1.43 -43.99
N LYS A 50 -19.82 1.69 -45.05
CA LYS A 50 -21.14 1.06 -45.25
C LYS A 50 -21.08 -0.47 -45.46
N LYS A 51 -19.92 -1.05 -45.73
CA LYS A 51 -19.71 -2.49 -45.99
C LYS A 51 -19.21 -3.23 -44.74
N CYS A 52 -18.89 -2.51 -43.67
CA CYS A 52 -18.41 -3.07 -42.41
C CYS A 52 -19.55 -3.66 -41.58
N GLU A 53 -20.03 -4.86 -41.93
CA GLU A 53 -21.05 -5.57 -41.16
C GLU A 53 -20.47 -6.35 -39.95
N ASN A 54 -19.17 -6.70 -39.98
CA ASN A 54 -18.54 -7.60 -38.99
C ASN A 54 -17.30 -7.02 -38.28
N GLY A 55 -17.05 -5.71 -38.39
CA GLY A 55 -15.86 -5.07 -37.81
C GLY A 55 -15.34 -3.92 -38.67
N PRO A 56 -14.41 -3.10 -38.13
CA PRO A 56 -13.81 -2.01 -38.89
C PRO A 56 -12.97 -2.53 -40.06
N PHE A 57 -12.91 -1.75 -41.15
CA PHE A 57 -12.02 -2.10 -42.26
C PHE A 57 -10.56 -1.68 -41.99
N LEU A 58 -10.34 -0.81 -41.01
CA LEU A 58 -9.02 -0.40 -40.55
C LEU A 58 -9.03 -0.14 -39.04
N TYR A 59 -8.06 -0.69 -38.32
CA TYR A 59 -7.93 -0.58 -36.86
C TYR A 59 -6.46 -0.37 -36.49
N GLY A 60 -6.21 0.47 -35.50
CA GLY A 60 -4.89 0.67 -34.91
C GLY A 60 -4.99 0.76 -33.38
N SER A 61 -4.14 -0.02 -32.71
CA SER A 61 -4.06 -0.07 -31.24
C SER A 61 -3.19 1.04 -30.69
N TRP A 62 -3.62 1.73 -29.62
CA TRP A 62 -2.88 2.87 -29.09
C TRP A 62 -1.46 2.53 -28.63
N ILE A 63 -1.27 1.35 -28.03
CA ILE A 63 0.04 0.85 -27.55
C ILE A 63 1.01 0.49 -28.68
N THR A 64 0.57 0.60 -29.94
CA THR A 64 1.41 0.39 -31.13
C THR A 64 1.62 1.67 -31.96
N LEU A 65 1.08 2.81 -31.51
CA LEU A 65 1.16 4.08 -32.23
C LEU A 65 2.62 4.55 -32.34
N GLN A 66 3.07 4.87 -33.56
CA GLN A 66 4.43 5.33 -33.86
C GLN A 66 4.50 6.81 -34.22
N SER A 67 3.43 7.35 -34.81
CA SER A 67 3.37 8.76 -35.15
C SER A 67 1.94 9.29 -35.18
N LEU A 68 1.80 10.54 -34.71
CA LEU A 68 0.56 11.31 -34.69
C LEU A 68 0.80 12.66 -35.38
N ASN A 69 -0.06 13.01 -36.32
CA ASN A 69 -0.06 14.33 -36.96
C ASN A 69 -1.47 14.85 -37.23
N ILE A 70 -1.59 16.18 -37.23
CA ILE A 70 -2.79 16.91 -37.66
C ILE A 70 -2.38 18.06 -38.57
N ASP A 71 -3.03 18.16 -39.72
CA ASP A 71 -2.87 19.25 -40.68
C ASP A 71 -4.27 19.72 -41.11
N ASN A 72 -4.68 20.89 -40.64
CA ASN A 72 -6.05 21.39 -40.75
C ASN A 72 -7.08 20.34 -40.29
N ASP A 73 -7.88 19.81 -41.21
CA ASP A 73 -8.91 18.81 -40.92
C ASP A 73 -8.44 17.36 -41.09
N LYS A 74 -7.19 17.16 -41.51
CA LYS A 74 -6.60 15.85 -41.79
C LYS A 74 -5.84 15.34 -40.57
N ILE A 75 -6.21 14.16 -40.09
CA ILE A 75 -5.51 13.44 -39.02
C ILE A 75 -4.83 12.21 -39.61
N THR A 76 -3.57 11.98 -39.24
CA THR A 76 -2.78 10.81 -39.66
C THR A 76 -2.22 10.10 -38.43
N LEU A 77 -2.54 8.81 -38.31
CA LEU A 77 -2.07 7.91 -37.28
C LEU A 77 -1.33 6.75 -37.93
N SER A 78 -0.09 6.49 -37.53
CA SER A 78 0.68 5.34 -38.02
C SER A 78 0.95 4.38 -36.87
N PHE A 79 0.58 3.13 -37.06
CA PHE A 79 0.66 2.06 -36.06
C PHE A 79 1.65 1.00 -36.50
N ARG A 80 2.51 0.56 -35.58
CA ARG A 80 3.46 -0.52 -35.81
C ARG A 80 2.72 -1.81 -36.08
N ASN A 81 3.13 -2.53 -37.12
CA ASN A 81 2.72 -3.91 -37.36
C ASN A 81 3.96 -4.80 -37.31
N LYS A 82 3.91 -5.92 -36.57
CA LYS A 82 5.07 -6.80 -36.39
C LYS A 82 5.45 -7.54 -37.67
N ASP A 83 4.46 -7.83 -38.52
CA ASP A 83 4.60 -8.76 -39.64
C ASP A 83 4.33 -8.09 -41.01
N SER A 84 4.12 -6.77 -41.05
CA SER A 84 3.81 -6.04 -42.29
C SER A 84 4.15 -4.56 -42.20
N ASP A 85 3.89 -3.84 -43.29
CA ASP A 85 3.91 -2.38 -43.31
C ASP A 85 3.04 -1.78 -42.19
N PRO A 86 3.43 -0.61 -41.64
CA PRO A 86 2.64 0.08 -40.64
C PRO A 86 1.20 0.30 -41.11
N THR A 87 0.25 0.08 -40.21
CA THR A 87 -1.14 0.41 -40.47
C THR A 87 -1.30 1.92 -40.35
N VAL A 88 -1.69 2.60 -41.44
CA VAL A 88 -1.87 4.06 -41.45
C VAL A 88 -3.35 4.41 -41.53
N LEU A 89 -3.89 5.01 -40.48
CA LEU A 89 -5.22 5.60 -40.47
C LEU A 89 -5.09 7.07 -40.86
N GLU A 90 -5.51 7.39 -42.08
CA GLU A 90 -5.54 8.75 -42.60
C GLU A 90 -6.98 9.14 -42.94
N PHE A 91 -7.49 10.19 -42.30
CA PHE A 91 -8.86 10.65 -42.52
C PHE A 91 -9.00 12.17 -42.34
N GLU A 92 -9.98 12.74 -43.02
CA GLU A 92 -10.41 14.14 -42.91
C GLU A 92 -11.78 14.20 -42.21
N THR A 93 -11.98 15.13 -41.27
CA THR A 93 -13.26 15.32 -40.57
C THR A 93 -13.48 16.78 -40.18
N THR A 94 -14.73 17.24 -40.22
CA THR A 94 -15.10 18.59 -39.77
C THR A 94 -14.95 18.77 -38.25
N ASP A 95 -14.94 17.66 -37.51
CA ASP A 95 -14.76 17.64 -36.05
C ASP A 95 -13.28 17.42 -35.66
N SER A 96 -12.33 17.79 -36.53
CA SER A 96 -10.90 17.48 -36.42
C SER A 96 -10.30 17.91 -35.08
N LYS A 97 -10.66 19.11 -34.59
CA LYS A 97 -10.20 19.62 -33.29
C LYS A 97 -10.66 18.75 -32.12
N PHE A 98 -11.93 18.33 -32.11
CA PHE A 98 -12.49 17.49 -31.04
C PHE A 98 -11.98 16.04 -31.13
N ALA A 99 -11.88 15.49 -32.34
CA ALA A 99 -11.30 14.18 -32.58
C ALA A 99 -9.84 14.15 -32.09
N PHE A 100 -9.06 15.18 -32.40
CA PHE A 100 -7.67 15.29 -31.98
C PHE A 100 -7.52 15.53 -30.48
N GLY A 101 -8.41 16.32 -29.87
CA GLY A 101 -8.50 16.47 -28.42
C GLY A 101 -8.80 15.14 -27.71
N ALA A 102 -9.73 14.34 -28.25
CA ALA A 102 -10.01 13.00 -27.75
C ALA A 102 -8.81 12.06 -27.87
N ILE A 103 -8.07 12.10 -28.99
CA ILE A 103 -6.83 11.32 -29.15
C ILE A 103 -5.81 11.74 -28.09
N GLY A 104 -5.54 13.03 -27.94
CA GLY A 104 -4.60 13.55 -26.95
C GLY A 104 -4.95 13.16 -25.52
N ASP A 105 -6.24 13.20 -25.18
CA ASP A 105 -6.74 12.80 -23.87
C ASP A 105 -6.55 11.29 -23.63
N ILE A 106 -6.94 10.43 -24.59
CA ILE A 106 -6.76 8.98 -24.48
C ILE A 106 -5.28 8.63 -24.33
N LEU A 107 -4.41 9.18 -25.19
CA LEU A 107 -2.99 8.83 -25.19
C LEU A 107 -2.29 9.21 -23.87
N GLN A 108 -2.68 10.31 -23.23
CA GLN A 108 -2.16 10.70 -21.91
C GLN A 108 -2.60 9.74 -20.79
N HIS A 109 -3.76 9.08 -20.94
CA HIS A 109 -4.22 8.06 -20.00
C HIS A 109 -3.53 6.70 -20.22
N VAL A 110 -3.35 6.28 -21.47
CA VAL A 110 -2.95 4.89 -21.80
C VAL A 110 -1.47 4.70 -22.12
N LEU A 111 -0.70 5.77 -22.37
CA LEU A 111 0.73 5.69 -22.69
C LEU A 111 1.63 6.18 -21.56
N TYR A 112 2.83 5.61 -21.43
CA TYR A 112 3.84 6.09 -20.48
C TYR A 112 4.47 7.41 -20.91
N GLY A 113 5.13 8.11 -19.98
CA GLY A 113 5.87 9.34 -20.26
C GLY A 113 6.82 9.24 -21.47
N PHE A 114 7.65 8.20 -21.55
CA PHE A 114 8.59 8.03 -22.67
C PHE A 114 7.88 7.72 -24.01
N GLU A 115 6.75 7.00 -23.98
CA GLU A 115 5.95 6.74 -25.19
C GLU A 115 5.33 8.06 -25.69
N GLN A 116 4.81 8.88 -24.78
CA GLN A 116 4.29 10.21 -25.08
C GLN A 116 5.39 11.15 -25.63
N GLU A 117 6.60 11.09 -25.08
CA GLU A 117 7.77 11.82 -25.59
C GLU A 117 8.15 11.36 -27.00
N SER A 118 8.13 10.05 -27.27
CA SER A 118 8.43 9.50 -28.59
C SER A 118 7.46 9.98 -29.68
N LEU A 119 6.19 10.21 -29.30
CA LEU A 119 5.15 10.80 -30.14
C LEU A 119 5.20 12.34 -30.19
N LYS A 120 6.08 12.95 -29.38
CA LYS A 120 6.22 14.40 -29.20
C LYS A 120 4.89 15.05 -28.79
N LEU A 121 4.12 14.42 -27.89
CA LEU A 121 2.77 14.91 -27.52
C LEU A 121 2.78 16.33 -26.94
N SER A 122 3.85 16.71 -26.24
CA SER A 122 4.03 18.05 -25.67
C SER A 122 3.92 19.18 -26.71
N LYS A 123 4.21 18.92 -27.99
CA LYS A 123 4.08 19.92 -29.08
C LYS A 123 2.64 20.36 -29.34
N PHE A 124 1.66 19.51 -28.98
CA PHE A 124 0.25 19.76 -29.25
C PHE A 124 -0.47 20.54 -28.13
N LYS A 125 0.16 20.65 -26.95
CA LYS A 125 -0.39 21.35 -25.77
C LYS A 125 -1.81 20.88 -25.40
N PHE A 126 -2.02 19.56 -25.29
CA PHE A 126 -3.28 19.01 -24.81
C PHE A 126 -3.56 19.39 -23.35
N SER A 127 -4.83 19.34 -22.95
CA SER A 127 -5.21 19.41 -21.53
C SER A 127 -4.57 18.23 -20.77
N PRO A 128 -3.92 18.46 -19.62
CA PRO A 128 -3.24 17.39 -18.88
C PRO A 128 -4.20 16.31 -18.40
N SER A 129 -3.86 15.05 -18.68
CA SER A 129 -4.53 13.86 -18.15
C SER A 129 -3.51 12.89 -17.55
N ARG A 130 -3.96 11.97 -16.68
CA ARG A 130 -3.09 10.98 -16.03
C ARG A 130 -3.71 9.59 -16.05
N PRO A 131 -2.92 8.52 -15.98
CA PRO A 131 -3.44 7.18 -15.84
C PRO A 131 -4.39 7.05 -14.63
N THR A 132 -5.55 6.46 -14.87
CA THR A 132 -6.51 5.97 -13.88
C THR A 132 -6.53 4.45 -13.92
N THR A 133 -7.08 3.79 -12.89
CA THR A 133 -7.26 2.33 -12.90
C THR A 133 -8.02 1.84 -14.13
N MET A 134 -9.06 2.56 -14.57
CA MET A 134 -9.75 2.25 -15.82
C MET A 134 -8.79 2.24 -17.02
N SER A 135 -7.94 3.25 -17.16
CA SER A 135 -6.98 3.30 -18.26
C SER A 135 -5.86 2.25 -18.15
N ILE A 136 -5.46 1.90 -16.94
CA ILE A 136 -4.49 0.83 -16.66
C ILE A 136 -5.09 -0.52 -17.09
N MET A 137 -6.36 -0.78 -16.73
CA MET A 137 -7.08 -1.99 -17.16
C MET A 137 -7.31 -2.02 -18.67
N SER A 138 -7.67 -0.89 -19.29
CA SER A 138 -7.75 -0.79 -20.76
C SER A 138 -6.41 -1.14 -21.42
N ARG A 139 -5.27 -0.69 -20.86
CA ARG A 139 -3.94 -1.05 -21.37
C ARG A 139 -3.63 -2.54 -21.18
N LEU A 140 -3.94 -3.11 -20.02
CA LEU A 140 -3.78 -4.55 -19.74
C LEU A 140 -4.50 -5.39 -20.81
N ILE A 141 -5.77 -5.10 -21.04
CA ILE A 141 -6.62 -5.81 -22.00
C ILE A 141 -6.08 -5.64 -23.42
N GLU A 142 -5.71 -4.41 -23.81
CA GLU A 142 -5.18 -4.13 -25.15
C GLU A 142 -3.84 -4.84 -25.40
N ARG A 143 -2.97 -4.91 -24.40
CA ARG A 143 -1.71 -5.67 -24.47
C ARG A 143 -1.98 -7.16 -24.61
N ALA A 144 -2.93 -7.70 -23.84
CA ALA A 144 -3.33 -9.10 -23.95
C ALA A 144 -3.88 -9.43 -25.34
N GLU A 145 -4.76 -8.60 -25.89
CA GLU A 145 -5.31 -8.78 -27.23
C GLU A 145 -4.22 -8.72 -28.31
N THR A 146 -3.32 -7.73 -28.24
CA THR A 146 -2.22 -7.55 -29.20
C THR A 146 -1.26 -8.74 -29.20
N GLU A 147 -1.01 -9.33 -28.04
CA GLU A 147 -0.17 -10.52 -27.91
C GLU A 147 -0.93 -11.85 -28.07
N LYS A 148 -2.25 -11.81 -28.29
CA LYS A 148 -3.13 -12.98 -28.38
C LYS A 148 -3.13 -13.83 -27.10
N MET A 149 -2.98 -13.18 -25.95
CA MET A 149 -3.08 -13.79 -24.63
C MET A 149 -4.55 -13.89 -24.22
N LYS A 150 -4.92 -14.98 -23.55
CA LYS A 150 -6.26 -15.14 -22.97
C LYS A 150 -6.19 -14.72 -21.51
N ILE A 151 -6.96 -13.69 -21.16
CA ILE A 151 -7.16 -13.27 -19.77
C ILE A 151 -8.54 -13.76 -19.31
N THR A 152 -8.61 -14.32 -18.10
CA THR A 152 -9.88 -14.78 -17.51
C THR A 152 -10.56 -13.65 -16.73
N GLY A 153 -11.86 -13.80 -16.45
CA GLY A 153 -12.58 -12.88 -15.56
C GLY A 153 -11.92 -12.78 -14.19
N ASP A 154 -11.66 -13.93 -13.56
CA ASP A 154 -10.99 -14.00 -12.24
C ASP A 154 -9.63 -13.26 -12.20
N GLN A 155 -8.86 -13.29 -13.29
CA GLN A 155 -7.59 -12.54 -13.39
C GLN A 155 -7.83 -11.03 -13.48
N ILE A 156 -8.84 -10.60 -14.25
CA ILE A 156 -9.25 -9.19 -14.36
C ILE A 156 -9.71 -8.71 -12.99
N ASP A 157 -10.63 -9.43 -12.36
CA ASP A 157 -11.22 -9.07 -11.06
C ASP A 157 -10.12 -8.91 -10.00
N LYS A 158 -9.15 -9.84 -9.93
CA LYS A 158 -8.03 -9.74 -8.97
C LYS A 158 -7.14 -8.52 -9.18
N ILE A 159 -6.88 -8.16 -10.43
CA ILE A 159 -6.05 -6.99 -10.74
C ILE A 159 -6.85 -5.70 -10.48
N GLU A 160 -8.13 -5.69 -10.86
CA GLU A 160 -9.05 -4.57 -10.64
C GLU A 160 -9.23 -4.29 -9.15
N ASP A 161 -9.45 -5.32 -8.32
CA ASP A 161 -9.53 -5.20 -6.86
C ASP A 161 -8.33 -4.44 -6.29
N ILE A 162 -7.11 -4.84 -6.67
CA ILE A 162 -5.86 -4.23 -6.17
C ILE A 162 -5.78 -2.74 -6.53
N PHE A 163 -6.23 -2.39 -7.74
CA PHE A 163 -6.15 -1.03 -8.25
C PHE A 163 -7.28 -0.14 -7.75
N GLU A 164 -8.50 -0.68 -7.63
CA GLU A 164 -9.65 0.05 -7.10
C GLU A 164 -9.39 0.51 -5.67
N ILE A 165 -8.75 -0.29 -4.82
CA ILE A 165 -8.42 0.15 -3.46
C ILE A 165 -6.99 0.72 -3.33
N SER A 166 -6.27 0.92 -4.45
CA SER A 166 -4.93 1.51 -4.50
C SER A 166 -3.91 0.86 -3.55
N ARG A 167 -3.89 -0.47 -3.47
CA ARG A 167 -2.97 -1.16 -2.55
C ARG A 167 -1.51 -0.80 -2.86
N PRO A 168 -0.69 -0.51 -1.84
CA PRO A 168 0.72 -0.18 -2.03
C PRO A 168 1.56 -1.40 -2.44
N ALA A 169 1.12 -2.61 -2.12
CA ALA A 169 1.76 -3.85 -2.52
C ALA A 169 1.00 -4.51 -3.67
N PHE A 170 1.71 -4.88 -4.73
CA PHE A 170 1.16 -5.67 -5.83
C PHE A 170 1.73 -7.08 -5.81
N ASN A 171 0.92 -8.03 -5.32
CA ASN A 171 1.31 -9.42 -5.27
C ASN A 171 0.91 -10.16 -6.54
N LEU A 172 1.90 -10.48 -7.37
CA LEU A 172 1.65 -11.21 -8.61
C LEU A 172 1.23 -12.66 -8.34
N SER A 173 1.51 -13.20 -7.14
CA SER A 173 1.07 -14.54 -6.73
C SER A 173 -0.43 -14.63 -6.46
N ASP A 174 -1.10 -13.50 -6.21
CA ASP A 174 -2.55 -13.45 -5.98
C ASP A 174 -3.34 -13.58 -7.30
N ILE A 175 -2.66 -13.44 -8.44
CA ILE A 175 -3.26 -13.55 -9.77
C ILE A 175 -3.15 -15.02 -10.23
N PRO A 176 -4.28 -15.72 -10.45
CA PRO A 176 -4.26 -17.10 -10.93
C PRO A 176 -3.53 -17.22 -12.27
N ASP A 177 -2.67 -18.24 -12.42
CA ASP A 177 -1.92 -18.52 -13.66
C ASP A 177 -1.21 -17.29 -14.26
N VAL A 178 -0.66 -16.41 -13.41
CA VAL A 178 -0.06 -15.11 -13.81
C VAL A 178 0.99 -15.24 -14.91
N GLN A 179 1.73 -16.35 -14.96
CA GLN A 179 2.75 -16.62 -16.00
C GLN A 179 2.19 -16.47 -17.43
N ASN A 180 0.93 -16.87 -17.65
CA ASN A 180 0.28 -16.82 -18.97
C ASN A 180 -0.03 -15.39 -19.44
N ILE A 181 -0.10 -14.43 -18.51
CA ILE A 181 -0.42 -13.02 -18.79
C ILE A 181 0.67 -12.07 -18.30
N LEU A 182 1.83 -12.59 -17.88
CA LEU A 182 2.89 -11.82 -17.24
C LEU A 182 3.35 -10.65 -18.10
N ILE A 183 3.35 -10.82 -19.43
CA ILE A 183 3.67 -9.76 -20.38
C ILE A 183 2.71 -8.57 -20.27
N ALA A 184 1.41 -8.81 -20.11
CA ALA A 184 0.43 -7.75 -19.95
C ALA A 184 0.52 -7.11 -18.57
N VAL A 185 0.72 -7.92 -17.52
CA VAL A 185 0.89 -7.43 -16.16
C VAL A 185 2.13 -6.55 -16.04
N PHE A 186 3.25 -6.97 -16.61
CA PHE A 186 4.48 -6.18 -16.64
C PHE A 186 4.33 -4.86 -17.41
N ASP A 187 3.51 -4.83 -18.46
CA ASP A 187 3.20 -3.64 -19.24
C ASP A 187 2.30 -2.63 -18.50
N ILE A 188 1.73 -2.96 -17.35
CA ILE A 188 0.95 -1.96 -16.59
C ILE A 188 1.68 -1.41 -15.38
N ILE A 189 2.71 -2.09 -14.88
CA ILE A 189 3.48 -1.69 -13.69
C ILE A 189 4.01 -0.23 -13.77
N PRO A 190 4.57 0.27 -14.89
CA PRO A 190 5.06 1.65 -14.94
C PRO A 190 3.95 2.72 -14.78
N MET A 191 2.67 2.36 -14.96
CA MET A 191 1.53 3.27 -14.81
C MET A 191 0.98 3.31 -13.37
N THR A 192 1.43 2.42 -12.49
CA THR A 192 0.86 2.27 -11.15
C THR A 192 1.62 3.13 -10.14
N SER A 193 1.39 4.45 -10.18
CA SER A 193 2.08 5.41 -9.32
C SER A 193 1.77 5.27 -7.82
N PHE A 194 0.81 4.43 -7.44
CA PHE A 194 0.43 4.12 -6.05
C PHE A 194 1.12 2.86 -5.51
N ILE A 195 1.65 1.99 -6.39
CA ILE A 195 2.38 0.79 -5.97
C ILE A 195 3.78 1.20 -5.50
N ARG A 196 4.19 0.62 -4.37
CA ARG A 196 5.48 0.81 -3.67
C ARG A 196 6.28 -0.49 -3.56
N GLU A 197 5.57 -1.60 -3.39
CA GLU A 197 6.13 -2.95 -3.31
C GLU A 197 5.59 -3.82 -4.44
N LEU A 198 6.48 -4.59 -5.05
CA LEU A 198 6.10 -5.63 -6.00
C LEU A 198 6.52 -6.99 -5.44
N ILE A 199 5.57 -7.92 -5.30
CA ILE A 199 5.83 -9.27 -4.80
C ILE A 199 5.84 -10.22 -5.99
N ILE A 200 7.02 -10.77 -6.26
CA ILE A 200 7.38 -11.55 -7.45
C ILE A 200 7.43 -13.04 -7.08
N PRO A 201 6.54 -13.88 -7.63
CA PRO A 201 6.66 -15.32 -7.52
C PRO A 201 7.87 -15.82 -8.31
N ASN A 202 8.16 -17.13 -8.21
CA ASN A 202 9.08 -17.78 -9.13
C ASN A 202 8.64 -17.51 -10.59
N LEU A 203 9.57 -17.04 -11.41
CA LEU A 203 9.36 -16.77 -12.84
C LEU A 203 10.00 -17.91 -13.63
N ASP A 204 9.26 -18.41 -14.63
CA ASP A 204 9.62 -19.62 -15.38
C ASP A 204 10.93 -19.46 -16.17
N PHE A 205 11.25 -18.24 -16.63
CA PHE A 205 12.34 -17.98 -17.55
C PHE A 205 13.31 -16.88 -17.07
N PRO A 206 14.64 -17.06 -17.27
CA PRO A 206 15.67 -16.02 -17.07
C PRO A 206 15.33 -14.65 -17.68
N THR A 207 14.74 -14.68 -18.87
CA THR A 207 14.38 -13.48 -19.64
C THR A 207 13.36 -12.60 -18.91
N GLN A 208 12.47 -13.20 -18.11
CA GLN A 208 11.47 -12.47 -17.34
C GLN A 208 12.12 -11.66 -16.20
N TYR A 209 13.12 -12.24 -15.52
CA TYR A 209 13.92 -11.55 -14.50
C TYR A 209 14.70 -10.36 -15.08
N ARG A 210 15.29 -10.52 -16.27
CA ARG A 210 15.95 -9.42 -16.98
C ARG A 210 14.99 -8.31 -17.37
N ILE A 211 13.76 -8.64 -17.73
CA ILE A 211 12.75 -7.63 -18.08
C ILE A 211 12.28 -6.88 -16.84
N LEU A 212 12.09 -7.59 -15.73
CA LEU A 212 11.78 -6.98 -14.45
C LEU A 212 12.84 -5.92 -14.05
N SER A 213 14.13 -6.22 -14.21
CA SER A 213 15.19 -5.25 -13.88
C SER A 213 15.15 -3.98 -14.75
N ILE A 214 14.71 -4.08 -16.01
CA ILE A 214 14.55 -2.96 -16.93
C ILE A 214 13.28 -2.16 -16.61
N LEU A 215 12.18 -2.86 -16.31
CA LEU A 215 10.89 -2.27 -15.94
C LEU A 215 10.99 -1.37 -14.72
N LEU A 216 11.78 -1.76 -13.72
CA LEU A 216 11.96 -0.97 -12.50
C LEU A 216 12.59 0.41 -12.76
N GLN A 217 13.32 0.59 -13.86
CA GLN A 217 13.82 1.92 -14.28
C GLN A 217 12.70 2.85 -14.72
N GLN A 218 11.55 2.29 -15.12
CA GLN A 218 10.37 3.02 -15.60
C GLN A 218 9.29 3.14 -14.52
N ALA A 219 9.50 2.57 -13.33
CA ALA A 219 8.53 2.55 -12.23
C ALA A 219 9.12 3.19 -10.96
N PRO A 220 9.32 4.52 -10.93
CA PRO A 220 10.04 5.20 -9.84
C PRO A 220 9.33 5.16 -8.48
N SER A 221 8.02 4.85 -8.45
CA SER A 221 7.28 4.69 -7.21
C SER A 221 7.62 3.40 -6.46
N ILE A 222 8.15 2.40 -7.16
CA ILE A 222 8.52 1.10 -6.58
C ILE A 222 9.90 1.23 -5.95
N TYR A 223 9.94 1.13 -4.62
CA TYR A 223 11.18 1.17 -3.84
C TYR A 223 11.45 -0.14 -3.11
N HIS A 224 10.54 -1.11 -3.18
CA HIS A 224 10.67 -2.41 -2.56
C HIS A 224 10.27 -3.55 -3.50
N LEU A 225 11.08 -4.60 -3.52
CA LEU A 225 10.83 -5.82 -4.28
C LEU A 225 10.95 -7.02 -3.34
N THR A 226 9.92 -7.88 -3.38
CA THR A 226 9.89 -9.12 -2.60
C THR A 226 9.86 -10.30 -3.55
N PHE A 227 10.86 -11.18 -3.47
CA PHE A 227 10.85 -12.45 -4.19
C PHE A 227 10.32 -13.56 -3.28
N THR A 228 9.40 -14.37 -3.81
CA THR A 228 8.80 -15.50 -3.08
C THR A 228 9.05 -16.82 -3.79
N GLY A 229 9.29 -17.87 -2.99
CA GLY A 229 9.48 -19.23 -3.47
C GLY A 229 10.83 -19.50 -4.13
N GLU A 230 11.17 -20.78 -4.22
CA GLU A 230 12.42 -21.23 -4.84
C GLU A 230 12.44 -20.92 -6.35
N ALA A 231 13.57 -20.41 -6.83
CA ALA A 231 13.76 -20.06 -8.23
C ALA A 231 15.15 -20.46 -8.69
N ASN A 232 15.24 -20.98 -9.91
CA ASN A 232 16.50 -21.50 -10.46
C ASN A 232 17.36 -20.44 -11.16
N ASN A 233 16.79 -19.27 -11.51
CA ASN A 233 17.41 -18.31 -12.44
C ASN A 233 17.41 -16.84 -11.97
N ARG A 234 17.13 -16.55 -10.69
CA ARG A 234 17.08 -15.16 -10.16
C ARG A 234 18.38 -14.39 -10.29
N ILE A 235 19.52 -15.08 -10.41
CA ILE A 235 20.82 -14.43 -10.60
C ILE A 235 20.84 -13.47 -11.80
N GLU A 236 20.05 -13.76 -12.83
CA GLU A 236 19.88 -12.95 -14.04
C GLU A 236 19.25 -11.58 -13.74
N PHE A 237 18.38 -11.50 -12.74
CA PHE A 237 17.86 -10.21 -12.25
C PHE A 237 19.01 -9.35 -11.74
N PHE A 238 19.85 -9.91 -10.86
CA PHE A 238 20.98 -9.22 -10.25
C PHE A 238 22.02 -8.82 -11.29
N GLU A 239 22.33 -9.69 -12.26
CA GLU A 239 23.26 -9.38 -13.35
C GLU A 239 22.77 -8.27 -14.27
N SER A 240 21.45 -8.17 -14.44
CA SER A 240 20.81 -7.19 -15.31
C SER A 240 20.39 -5.91 -14.58
N LEU A 241 20.59 -5.83 -13.26
CA LEU A 241 20.19 -4.68 -12.46
C LEU A 241 21.21 -3.55 -12.62
N ASN A 242 20.75 -2.37 -13.03
CA ASN A 242 21.56 -1.15 -12.99
C ASN A 242 21.18 -0.35 -11.73
N PRO A 243 21.95 -0.45 -10.63
CA PRO A 243 21.56 0.09 -9.34
C PRO A 243 21.47 1.62 -9.31
N ASN A 244 22.17 2.31 -10.22
CA ASN A 244 22.16 3.78 -10.31
C ASN A 244 20.92 4.34 -11.03
N SER A 245 20.08 3.47 -11.62
CA SER A 245 18.95 3.86 -12.47
C SER A 245 17.58 3.49 -11.89
N ILE A 246 17.55 2.97 -10.66
CA ILE A 246 16.33 2.50 -9.99
C ILE A 246 16.18 3.18 -8.63
N ASN A 247 14.95 3.31 -8.14
CA ASN A 247 14.63 3.89 -6.82
C ASN A 247 14.53 2.82 -5.72
N LEU A 248 15.08 1.64 -5.97
CA LEU A 248 14.97 0.48 -5.09
C LEU A 248 15.85 0.65 -3.85
N THR A 249 15.24 0.72 -2.66
CA THR A 249 15.93 0.86 -1.37
C THR A 249 15.86 -0.41 -0.53
N SER A 250 14.95 -1.32 -0.86
CA SER A 250 14.64 -2.53 -0.09
C SER A 250 14.54 -3.76 -0.99
N LEU A 251 15.13 -4.87 -0.55
CA LEU A 251 14.94 -6.20 -1.14
C LEU A 251 14.51 -7.19 -0.06
N SER A 252 13.48 -7.98 -0.35
CA SER A 252 13.04 -9.08 0.50
C SER A 252 13.01 -10.40 -0.25
N PHE A 253 13.30 -11.47 0.47
CA PHE A 253 13.31 -12.83 -0.02
C PHE A 253 12.56 -13.70 0.98
N ILE A 254 11.55 -14.43 0.52
CA ILE A 254 10.70 -15.28 1.36
C ILE A 254 10.67 -16.69 0.78
N ASP A 255 11.14 -17.68 1.54
CA ASP A 255 11.16 -19.09 1.14
C ASP A 255 11.86 -19.35 -0.22
N THR A 256 12.95 -18.63 -0.48
CA THR A 256 13.58 -18.54 -1.81
C THR A 256 14.74 -19.50 -2.06
N ASN A 257 15.28 -20.13 -1.01
CA ASN A 257 16.44 -21.04 -1.06
C ASN A 257 17.68 -20.47 -1.79
N ILE A 258 18.07 -19.23 -1.48
CA ILE A 258 19.24 -18.55 -2.04
C ILE A 258 20.51 -19.35 -1.73
N LYS A 259 21.31 -19.55 -2.78
CA LYS A 259 22.61 -20.23 -2.74
C LYS A 259 23.76 -19.21 -2.75
N ILE A 260 24.96 -19.66 -2.40
CA ILE A 260 26.17 -18.81 -2.33
C ILE A 260 26.40 -17.95 -3.60
N PRO A 261 26.27 -18.47 -4.85
CA PRO A 261 26.52 -17.64 -6.04
C PRO A 261 25.58 -16.44 -6.15
N GLU A 262 24.30 -16.64 -5.84
CA GLU A 262 23.29 -15.59 -5.85
C GLU A 262 23.54 -14.57 -4.72
N LEU A 263 23.81 -15.06 -3.50
CA LEU A 263 24.11 -14.20 -2.35
C LEU A 263 25.39 -13.36 -2.55
N ASN A 264 26.41 -13.93 -3.21
CA ASN A 264 27.63 -13.22 -3.56
C ASN A 264 27.38 -12.12 -4.61
N LYS A 265 26.52 -12.39 -5.60
CA LYS A 265 26.14 -11.38 -6.59
C LYS A 265 25.36 -10.23 -5.94
N LEU A 266 24.42 -10.56 -5.05
CA LEU A 266 23.69 -9.56 -4.26
C LEU A 266 24.65 -8.71 -3.42
N SER A 267 25.63 -9.33 -2.74
CA SER A 267 26.66 -8.60 -1.98
C SER A 267 27.43 -7.60 -2.85
N THR A 268 27.78 -7.98 -4.08
CA THR A 268 28.47 -7.09 -5.03
C THR A 268 27.58 -5.90 -5.38
N ILE A 269 26.29 -6.11 -5.62
CA ILE A 269 25.36 -5.04 -5.97
C ILE A 269 25.15 -4.10 -4.80
N ASN A 270 24.99 -4.61 -3.57
CA ASN A 270 24.83 -3.79 -2.36
C ASN A 270 25.99 -2.81 -2.12
N SER A 271 27.19 -3.12 -2.60
CA SER A 271 28.34 -2.20 -2.50
C SER A 271 28.19 -0.98 -3.43
N THR A 272 27.39 -1.11 -4.48
CA THR A 272 27.12 -0.07 -5.48
C THR A 272 25.72 0.53 -5.40
N ALA A 273 24.77 -0.22 -4.84
CA ALA A 273 23.38 0.15 -4.66
C ALA A 273 23.16 0.68 -3.25
N ASN A 274 22.31 1.69 -3.09
CA ASN A 274 21.95 2.25 -1.79
C ASN A 274 20.81 1.44 -1.14
N PHE A 275 20.94 0.11 -1.07
CA PHE A 275 19.98 -0.70 -0.34
C PHE A 275 20.17 -0.50 1.16
N ASN A 276 19.14 0.04 1.79
CA ASN A 276 19.12 0.32 3.22
C ASN A 276 18.46 -0.81 4.02
N TYR A 277 17.69 -1.67 3.34
CA TYR A 277 16.94 -2.77 3.95
C TYR A 277 17.12 -4.04 3.14
N ILE A 278 17.47 -5.13 3.83
CA ILE A 278 17.52 -6.48 3.27
C ILE A 278 16.77 -7.42 4.21
N SER A 279 15.92 -8.27 3.64
CA SER A 279 15.17 -9.30 4.36
C SER A 279 15.39 -10.68 3.74
N PHE A 280 15.82 -11.63 4.56
CA PHE A 280 15.95 -13.05 4.24
C PHE A 280 15.05 -13.86 5.17
N GLN A 281 13.80 -14.06 4.78
CA GLN A 281 12.83 -14.79 5.59
C GLN A 281 12.79 -16.26 5.18
N ASN A 282 13.39 -17.13 5.99
CA ASN A 282 13.60 -18.54 5.65
C ASN A 282 14.16 -18.71 4.21
N ALA A 283 15.06 -17.80 3.82
CA ALA A 283 15.40 -17.58 2.42
C ALA A 283 16.74 -18.17 2.00
N LEU A 284 17.58 -18.60 2.94
CA LEU A 284 18.94 -19.03 2.67
C LEU A 284 19.07 -20.56 2.74
N SER A 285 19.79 -21.14 1.79
CA SER A 285 20.27 -22.52 1.90
C SER A 285 21.21 -22.70 3.11
N ALA A 286 21.36 -23.93 3.60
CA ALA A 286 22.23 -24.23 4.73
C ALA A 286 23.68 -23.79 4.48
N GLU A 287 24.20 -23.98 3.25
CA GLU A 287 25.54 -23.56 2.88
C GLU A 287 25.68 -22.03 2.78
N ALA A 288 24.61 -21.32 2.38
CA ALA A 288 24.61 -19.87 2.29
C ALA A 288 24.61 -19.17 3.66
N LEU A 289 24.12 -19.82 4.72
CA LEU A 289 24.12 -19.27 6.08
C LEU A 289 25.54 -18.98 6.59
N ASP A 290 26.52 -19.85 6.33
CA ASP A 290 27.90 -19.58 6.75
C ASP A 290 28.52 -18.41 5.98
N PHE A 291 28.16 -18.26 4.70
CA PHE A 291 28.59 -17.11 3.89
C PHE A 291 27.90 -15.81 4.31
N LEU A 292 26.67 -15.88 4.85
CA LEU A 292 25.98 -14.71 5.42
C LEU A 292 26.87 -14.04 6.48
N TYR A 293 27.34 -14.81 7.46
CA TYR A 293 28.10 -14.29 8.60
C TYR A 293 29.50 -13.79 8.20
N ASN A 294 30.21 -14.58 7.40
CA ASN A 294 31.64 -14.37 7.17
C ASN A 294 31.95 -13.59 5.89
N GLY A 295 30.97 -13.40 5.00
CA GLY A 295 31.15 -12.72 3.72
C GLY A 295 30.13 -11.61 3.46
N TYR A 296 28.84 -11.94 3.48
CA TYR A 296 27.80 -11.01 3.05
C TYR A 296 27.63 -9.81 3.99
N LEU A 297 27.48 -10.08 5.30
CA LEU A 297 27.24 -9.02 6.28
C LEU A 297 28.42 -8.06 6.31
N SER A 298 29.64 -8.55 6.44
CA SER A 298 30.84 -7.70 6.47
C SER A 298 30.96 -6.77 5.24
N ALA A 299 30.61 -7.26 4.05
CA ALA A 299 30.62 -6.45 2.82
C ALA A 299 29.47 -5.43 2.73
N SER A 300 28.27 -5.77 3.20
CA SER A 300 27.06 -4.95 3.00
C SER A 300 26.74 -3.97 4.15
N LEU A 301 27.29 -4.22 5.34
CA LEU A 301 26.96 -3.49 6.57
C LEU A 301 27.16 -1.96 6.54
N PRO A 302 28.14 -1.38 5.80
CA PRO A 302 28.27 0.08 5.75
C PRO A 302 27.03 0.81 5.23
N ASN A 303 26.24 0.16 4.37
CA ASN A 303 25.06 0.75 3.73
C ASN A 303 23.74 0.28 4.38
N LEU A 304 23.76 -0.81 5.15
CA LEU A 304 22.56 -1.45 5.67
C LEU A 304 22.06 -0.79 6.95
N ILE A 305 20.84 -0.26 6.93
CA ILE A 305 20.13 0.26 8.10
C ILE A 305 19.39 -0.86 8.84
N SER A 306 18.80 -1.79 8.08
CA SER A 306 17.91 -2.83 8.58
C SER A 306 18.20 -4.20 7.99
N LEU A 307 18.27 -5.19 8.88
CA LEU A 307 18.38 -6.61 8.54
C LEU A 307 17.19 -7.37 9.12
N ASN A 308 16.49 -8.11 8.28
CA ASN A 308 15.45 -9.05 8.70
C ASN A 308 15.89 -10.48 8.35
N LEU A 309 15.87 -11.39 9.32
CA LEU A 309 16.19 -12.81 9.18
C LEU A 309 15.05 -13.72 9.64
N ASP A 310 13.82 -13.19 9.71
CA ASP A 310 12.67 -13.86 10.32
C ASP A 310 12.45 -15.28 9.78
N ASN A 311 11.89 -16.16 10.61
CA ASN A 311 11.62 -17.56 10.27
C ASN A 311 12.87 -18.42 9.95
N THR A 312 14.08 -17.85 9.93
CA THR A 312 15.31 -18.60 9.63
C THR A 312 15.77 -19.36 10.87
N LYS A 313 15.68 -20.69 10.81
CA LYS A 313 16.08 -21.57 11.92
C LYS A 313 17.59 -21.83 11.91
N ASN A 314 18.13 -22.29 13.06
CA ASN A 314 19.54 -22.65 13.23
C ASN A 314 20.53 -21.50 13.02
N LEU A 315 20.13 -20.26 13.29
CA LEU A 315 21.02 -19.11 13.23
C LEU A 315 22.08 -19.17 14.34
N SER A 316 23.34 -18.93 13.98
CA SER A 316 24.39 -18.61 14.96
C SER A 316 24.27 -17.13 15.36
N PHE A 317 23.44 -16.84 16.36
CA PHE A 317 23.13 -15.46 16.73
C PHE A 317 24.34 -14.67 17.24
N ASP A 318 25.30 -15.33 17.90
CA ASP A 318 26.58 -14.76 18.31
C ASP A 318 27.38 -14.21 17.12
N LYS A 319 27.45 -14.98 16.02
CA LYS A 319 28.13 -14.55 14.79
C LYS A 319 27.44 -13.33 14.17
N ILE A 320 26.11 -13.28 14.21
CA ILE A 320 25.33 -12.12 13.73
C ILE A 320 25.62 -10.90 14.61
N ALA A 321 25.45 -11.04 15.93
CA ALA A 321 25.62 -9.96 16.89
C ALA A 321 26.99 -9.28 16.74
N ASN A 322 28.06 -10.06 16.55
CA ASN A 322 29.42 -9.56 16.40
C ASN A 322 29.67 -8.73 15.11
N GLN A 323 28.77 -8.78 14.12
CA GLN A 323 28.92 -8.06 12.86
C GLN A 323 28.06 -6.78 12.79
N ILE A 324 26.94 -6.71 13.52
CA ILE A 324 25.90 -5.69 13.32
C ILE A 324 26.10 -4.37 14.08
N SER A 325 27.35 -3.98 14.35
CA SER A 325 27.66 -2.80 15.20
C SER A 325 27.09 -1.46 14.71
N LYS A 326 26.87 -1.32 13.40
CA LYS A 326 26.28 -0.12 12.76
C LYS A 326 24.78 -0.24 12.47
N LEU A 327 24.21 -1.43 12.65
CA LEU A 327 22.83 -1.72 12.27
C LEU A 327 21.87 -1.01 13.22
N LYS A 328 20.80 -0.42 12.67
CA LYS A 328 19.81 0.33 13.45
C LYS A 328 18.54 -0.46 13.70
N MET A 329 18.24 -1.43 12.83
CA MET A 329 17.04 -2.26 12.93
C MET A 329 17.39 -3.73 12.68
N LEU A 330 16.97 -4.59 13.60
CA LEU A 330 17.16 -6.04 13.49
C LEU A 330 15.83 -6.75 13.74
N SER A 331 15.47 -7.65 12.83
CA SER A 331 14.38 -8.61 13.04
C SER A 331 14.92 -10.03 12.95
N VAL A 332 14.67 -10.80 14.01
CA VAL A 332 14.99 -12.22 14.12
C VAL A 332 13.78 -12.97 14.71
N ALA A 333 12.59 -12.59 14.25
CA ALA A 333 11.35 -13.17 14.73
C ALA A 333 11.26 -14.65 14.30
N ASN A 334 10.69 -15.49 15.16
CA ASN A 334 10.51 -16.92 14.90
C ASN A 334 11.81 -17.62 14.45
N CYS A 335 12.95 -17.33 15.09
CA CYS A 335 14.26 -17.90 14.71
C CYS A 335 14.77 -18.98 15.68
N ASN A 336 13.97 -19.34 16.69
CA ASN A 336 14.35 -20.23 17.81
C ASN A 336 15.50 -19.65 18.65
N ILE A 337 15.48 -18.34 18.90
CA ILE A 337 16.51 -17.64 19.67
C ILE A 337 16.07 -17.49 21.13
N GLU A 338 16.95 -17.79 22.08
CA GLU A 338 16.70 -17.52 23.50
C GLU A 338 16.92 -16.02 23.79
N ILE A 339 15.86 -15.32 24.17
CA ILE A 339 15.83 -13.85 24.25
C ILE A 339 16.84 -13.29 25.26
N GLY A 340 16.97 -13.89 26.45
CA GLY A 340 17.84 -13.34 27.48
C GLY A 340 19.32 -13.34 27.09
N SER A 341 19.78 -14.43 26.48
CA SER A 341 21.15 -14.59 25.98
C SER A 341 21.42 -13.70 24.78
N ALA A 342 20.44 -13.54 23.88
CA ALA A 342 20.55 -12.67 22.73
C ALA A 342 20.66 -11.19 23.12
N LEU A 343 19.83 -10.72 24.07
CA LEU A 343 19.91 -9.35 24.57
C LEU A 343 21.28 -9.06 25.20
N ASP A 344 21.84 -10.00 25.95
CA ASP A 344 23.17 -9.85 26.57
C ASP A 344 24.29 -9.62 25.53
N LEU A 345 24.21 -10.35 24.41
CA LEU A 345 25.14 -10.18 23.28
C LEU A 345 24.94 -8.82 22.58
N LEU A 346 23.69 -8.43 22.31
CA LEU A 346 23.37 -7.19 21.59
C LEU A 346 23.83 -5.95 22.34
N THR A 347 23.78 -5.97 23.67
CA THR A 347 24.15 -4.82 24.52
C THR A 347 25.57 -4.34 24.28
N THR A 348 26.50 -5.25 24.03
CA THR A 348 27.90 -4.90 23.73
C THR A 348 28.13 -4.70 22.24
N ASN A 349 27.48 -5.53 21.42
CA ASN A 349 27.85 -5.66 20.01
C ASN A 349 27.01 -4.81 19.03
N ALA A 350 25.87 -4.27 19.47
CA ALA A 350 24.95 -3.50 18.63
C ALA A 350 24.61 -2.11 19.25
N PRO A 351 25.59 -1.23 19.48
CA PRO A 351 25.39 0.04 20.17
C PRO A 351 24.49 1.04 19.40
N GLU A 352 24.39 0.90 18.08
CA GLU A 352 23.55 1.75 17.23
C GLU A 352 22.12 1.23 17.06
N LEU A 353 21.79 0.07 17.63
CA LEU A 353 20.50 -0.57 17.47
C LEU A 353 19.38 0.24 18.14
N ARG A 354 18.32 0.50 17.39
CA ARG A 354 17.17 1.33 17.80
C ARG A 354 15.85 0.56 17.77
N PHE A 355 15.72 -0.37 16.84
CA PHE A 355 14.54 -1.22 16.66
C PHE A 355 14.98 -2.68 16.72
N LEU A 356 14.35 -3.44 17.60
CA LEU A 356 14.58 -4.87 17.76
C LEU A 356 13.25 -5.60 17.74
N ASN A 357 13.12 -6.55 16.83
CA ASN A 357 12.03 -7.51 16.80
C ASN A 357 12.56 -8.91 17.10
N MET A 358 12.10 -9.47 18.22
CA MET A 358 12.40 -10.84 18.67
C MET A 358 11.13 -11.66 18.87
N SER A 359 10.03 -11.27 18.23
CA SER A 359 8.73 -11.93 18.34
C SER A 359 8.76 -13.42 17.99
N SER A 360 7.81 -14.20 18.49
CA SER A 360 7.69 -15.65 18.23
C SER A 360 8.93 -16.47 18.61
N ASN A 361 9.68 -16.02 19.63
CA ASN A 361 10.80 -16.75 20.22
C ASN A 361 10.50 -17.12 21.69
N SER A 362 11.46 -17.70 22.40
CA SER A 362 11.31 -18.05 23.81
C SER A 362 12.26 -17.26 24.72
N CYS A 363 11.80 -17.03 25.95
CA CYS A 363 12.61 -16.45 27.01
C CYS A 363 12.68 -17.46 28.17
N GLU A 364 13.85 -18.06 28.33
CA GLU A 364 14.07 -19.12 29.33
C GLU A 364 14.70 -18.55 30.59
N ASN A 365 15.59 -17.56 30.46
CA ASN A 365 16.30 -16.98 31.60
C ASN A 365 16.73 -15.53 31.32
N ILE A 366 16.63 -14.66 32.33
CA ILE A 366 17.13 -13.29 32.27
C ILE A 366 18.26 -13.12 33.29
N LYS A 367 19.45 -12.73 32.82
CA LYS A 367 20.60 -12.46 33.72
C LYS A 367 20.30 -11.22 34.59
N LYS A 368 20.60 -11.31 35.89
CA LYS A 368 20.36 -10.21 36.86
C LYS A 368 21.03 -8.87 36.53
N LYS A 369 22.12 -8.89 35.75
CA LYS A 369 22.88 -7.68 35.36
C LYS A 369 22.73 -7.34 33.88
N LEU A 370 21.75 -7.95 33.19
CA LEU A 370 21.47 -7.64 31.80
C LEU A 370 21.18 -6.14 31.66
N LYS A 371 21.81 -5.50 30.67
CA LYS A 371 21.52 -4.15 30.20
C LYS A 371 20.91 -4.23 28.82
N LEU A 372 20.21 -3.19 28.38
CA LEU A 372 19.74 -3.06 27.01
C LEU A 372 20.76 -2.31 26.13
N PRO A 373 20.74 -2.51 24.80
CA PRO A 373 21.47 -1.65 23.88
C PRO A 373 21.12 -0.17 24.11
N PRO A 374 22.11 0.74 24.16
CA PRO A 374 21.94 2.08 24.71
C PRO A 374 20.99 2.99 23.92
N LYS A 375 20.79 2.73 22.62
CA LYS A 375 19.90 3.51 21.74
C LYS A 375 18.56 2.83 21.46
N LEU A 376 18.29 1.69 22.10
CA LEU A 376 17.08 0.91 21.83
C LEU A 376 15.84 1.69 22.26
N SER A 377 14.92 1.87 21.31
CA SER A 377 13.69 2.69 21.49
C SER A 377 12.42 1.97 21.06
N PHE A 378 12.54 0.96 20.20
CA PHE A 378 11.44 0.07 19.83
C PHE A 378 11.85 -1.37 20.12
N MET A 379 11.04 -2.04 20.93
CA MET A 379 11.20 -3.44 21.28
C MET A 379 9.90 -4.17 20.98
N SER A 380 9.99 -5.24 20.19
CA SER A 380 8.87 -6.14 19.94
C SER A 380 9.20 -7.56 20.40
N PHE A 381 8.39 -8.00 21.37
CA PHE A 381 8.38 -9.32 21.97
C PHE A 381 6.97 -9.91 21.86
N GLY A 382 6.35 -9.76 20.68
CA GLY A 382 5.04 -10.32 20.40
C GLY A 382 5.11 -11.85 20.27
N ASP A 383 4.06 -12.59 20.61
CA ASP A 383 3.99 -14.05 20.44
C ASP A 383 5.15 -14.81 21.15
N VAL A 384 5.68 -14.24 22.25
CA VAL A 384 6.81 -14.85 22.97
C VAL A 384 6.33 -15.83 24.03
N SER A 385 7.02 -16.97 24.11
CA SER A 385 6.90 -17.94 25.20
C SER A 385 7.80 -17.60 26.38
N TRP A 386 7.20 -17.31 27.54
CA TRP A 386 7.91 -16.88 28.74
C TRP A 386 7.95 -18.00 29.79
N LYS A 387 9.15 -18.34 30.27
CA LYS A 387 9.29 -19.16 31.48
C LYS A 387 8.91 -18.38 32.74
N PRO A 388 8.58 -19.10 33.84
CA PRO A 388 8.19 -18.46 35.08
C PRO A 388 9.11 -17.34 35.54
N GLY A 389 8.55 -16.16 35.78
CA GLY A 389 9.21 -14.96 36.29
C GLY A 389 10.05 -14.18 35.28
N THR A 390 10.23 -14.70 34.06
CA THR A 390 11.12 -14.08 33.07
C THR A 390 10.52 -12.80 32.46
N LEU A 391 9.22 -12.77 32.16
CA LEU A 391 8.54 -11.58 31.65
C LEU A 391 8.66 -10.42 32.64
N VAL A 392 8.32 -10.65 33.91
CA VAL A 392 8.45 -9.62 34.96
C VAL A 392 9.91 -9.16 35.12
N SER A 393 10.87 -10.08 35.00
CA SER A 393 12.29 -9.75 35.08
C SER A 393 12.75 -8.88 33.92
N LEU A 394 12.29 -9.14 32.70
CA LEU A 394 12.58 -8.31 31.55
C LEU A 394 11.88 -6.94 31.65
N LEU A 395 10.62 -6.90 32.07
CA LEU A 395 9.89 -5.65 32.27
C LEU A 395 10.58 -4.74 33.29
N LYS A 396 11.16 -5.29 34.37
CA LYS A 396 11.99 -4.50 35.30
C LYS A 396 13.13 -3.79 34.58
N ILE A 397 13.89 -4.51 33.76
CA ILE A 397 15.02 -3.96 33.01
C ILE A 397 14.54 -2.90 32.01
N ILE A 398 13.48 -3.21 31.25
CA ILE A 398 12.90 -2.29 30.26
C ILE A 398 12.50 -0.98 30.94
N PHE A 399 11.68 -1.05 31.99
CA PHE A 399 11.16 0.14 32.67
C PHE A 399 12.25 0.88 33.48
N GLU A 400 13.40 0.26 33.79
CA GLU A 400 14.56 0.94 34.37
C GLU A 400 15.46 1.65 33.33
N GLU A 401 15.48 1.16 32.09
CA GLU A 401 16.52 1.56 31.13
C GLU A 401 16.04 2.25 29.86
N ILE A 402 14.77 2.13 29.49
CA ILE A 402 14.29 2.68 28.22
C ILE A 402 14.33 4.20 28.19
N PRO A 403 14.65 4.80 27.02
CA PRO A 403 14.59 6.24 26.86
C PRO A 403 13.15 6.76 26.78
N ASP A 404 13.01 8.07 26.87
CA ASP A 404 11.74 8.73 26.58
C ASP A 404 11.27 8.43 25.15
N ASN A 405 9.96 8.36 24.97
CA ASN A 405 9.29 8.10 23.69
C ASN A 405 9.49 6.68 23.15
N SER A 406 9.76 5.73 24.04
CA SER A 406 9.92 4.33 23.69
C SER A 406 8.61 3.66 23.27
N LYS A 407 8.77 2.55 22.56
CA LYS A 407 7.70 1.73 22.00
C LYS A 407 7.92 0.28 22.44
N LEU A 408 6.88 -0.32 22.99
CA LEU A 408 6.95 -1.67 23.54
C LEU A 408 5.78 -2.51 23.08
N ASP A 409 6.09 -3.61 22.41
CA ASP A 409 5.15 -4.62 21.97
C ASP A 409 5.32 -5.92 22.76
N LEU A 410 4.25 -6.33 23.42
CA LEU A 410 4.12 -7.54 24.22
C LEU A 410 2.85 -8.31 23.82
N SER A 411 2.35 -8.10 22.60
CA SER A 411 1.12 -8.73 22.12
C SER A 411 1.27 -10.26 22.13
N ASP A 412 0.20 -11.00 22.40
CA ASP A 412 0.20 -12.47 22.35
C ASP A 412 1.26 -13.12 23.27
N ALA A 413 1.35 -12.64 24.52
CA ALA A 413 2.33 -13.13 25.47
C ALA A 413 1.87 -14.49 26.05
N HIS A 414 2.67 -15.53 25.82
CA HIS A 414 2.44 -16.87 26.34
C HIS A 414 3.09 -17.01 27.72
N VAL A 415 2.28 -16.76 28.75
CA VAL A 415 2.65 -16.77 30.17
C VAL A 415 1.76 -17.76 30.91
N ASP A 416 2.31 -18.48 31.89
CA ASP A 416 1.51 -19.36 32.76
C ASP A 416 0.38 -18.55 33.44
N ASP A 417 -0.81 -19.15 33.50
CA ASP A 417 -2.01 -18.51 34.00
C ASP A 417 -1.85 -17.98 35.44
N GLU A 418 -1.04 -18.66 36.25
CA GLU A 418 -0.73 -18.31 37.64
C GLU A 418 0.16 -17.06 37.78
N GLU A 419 0.85 -16.65 36.71
CA GLU A 419 1.82 -15.54 36.76
C GLU A 419 1.25 -14.19 36.35
N TRP A 420 0.12 -14.16 35.64
CA TRP A 420 -0.54 -12.91 35.25
C TRP A 420 -0.76 -11.93 36.40
N PRO A 421 -1.20 -12.35 37.61
CA PRO A 421 -1.30 -11.44 38.74
C PRO A 421 0.03 -10.73 39.05
N SER A 422 1.17 -11.42 38.93
CA SER A 422 2.49 -10.81 39.17
C SER A 422 2.86 -9.80 38.08
N VAL A 423 2.54 -10.11 36.81
CA VAL A 423 2.74 -9.20 35.67
C VAL A 423 1.91 -7.93 35.86
N PHE A 424 0.62 -8.08 36.13
CA PHE A 424 -0.29 -6.94 36.31
C PHE A 424 0.04 -6.11 37.55
N ASN A 425 0.37 -6.74 38.67
CA ASN A 425 0.82 -6.03 39.88
C ASN A 425 2.12 -5.27 39.65
N PHE A 426 3.03 -5.79 38.82
CA PHE A 426 4.23 -5.07 38.43
C PHE A 426 3.87 -3.84 37.57
N LEU A 427 3.06 -4.03 36.53
CA LEU A 427 2.64 -2.95 35.62
C LEU A 427 1.92 -1.82 36.37
N ALA A 428 0.96 -2.12 37.24
CA ALA A 428 0.21 -1.11 37.99
C ALA A 428 1.08 -0.19 38.87
N LYS A 429 2.27 -0.66 39.28
CA LYS A 429 3.23 0.11 40.08
C LYS A 429 4.12 1.01 39.24
N GLN A 430 4.16 0.80 37.92
CA GLN A 430 4.96 1.63 37.04
C GLN A 430 4.35 3.02 36.94
N ASN A 431 5.18 4.01 37.18
CA ASN A 431 4.84 5.42 37.04
C ASN A 431 6.01 6.13 36.36
N GLY A 432 5.68 7.25 35.71
CA GLY A 432 6.70 8.20 35.30
C GLY A 432 7.66 7.75 34.22
N MET A 433 7.18 7.08 33.19
CA MET A 433 7.94 6.91 31.94
C MET A 433 7.17 7.48 30.77
N ARG A 434 7.91 7.95 29.76
CA ARG A 434 7.32 8.43 28.51
C ARG A 434 7.23 7.30 27.50
N LEU A 435 6.56 6.20 27.87
CA LEU A 435 6.14 5.21 26.87
C LEU A 435 5.14 5.88 25.93
N GLN A 436 5.44 5.93 24.64
CA GLN A 436 4.55 6.54 23.65
C GLN A 436 3.68 5.49 22.97
N ASN A 437 4.21 4.30 22.72
CA ASN A 437 3.47 3.24 22.03
C ASN A 437 3.46 1.98 22.87
N PHE A 438 2.27 1.45 23.10
CA PHE A 438 2.09 0.19 23.79
C PHE A 438 1.19 -0.75 22.98
N TYR A 439 1.71 -1.95 22.74
CA TYR A 439 1.00 -2.99 21.99
C TYR A 439 0.79 -4.19 22.91
N TRP A 440 -0.48 -4.47 23.19
CA TRP A 440 -0.94 -5.46 24.17
C TRP A 440 -2.07 -6.32 23.59
N SER A 441 -2.05 -6.53 22.27
CA SER A 441 -3.11 -7.29 21.60
C SER A 441 -3.06 -8.77 22.02
N ASN A 442 -4.19 -9.46 21.97
CA ASN A 442 -4.34 -10.88 22.30
C ASN A 442 -3.88 -11.28 23.73
N ASN A 443 -3.87 -10.33 24.67
CA ASN A 443 -3.55 -10.59 26.08
C ASN A 443 -4.78 -10.47 26.98
N LYS A 444 -4.60 -10.82 28.26
CA LYS A 444 -5.61 -10.60 29.30
C LYS A 444 -5.74 -9.13 29.68
N ILE A 445 -6.91 -8.76 30.19
CA ILE A 445 -7.19 -7.46 30.83
C ILE A 445 -7.49 -7.66 32.31
N SER A 446 -7.08 -6.71 33.15
CA SER A 446 -7.37 -6.69 34.59
C SER A 446 -7.55 -5.26 35.12
N PRO A 447 -8.12 -5.08 36.32
CA PRO A 447 -8.19 -3.77 36.97
C PRO A 447 -6.84 -3.09 37.18
N GLU A 448 -5.79 -3.87 37.48
CA GLU A 448 -4.42 -3.40 37.63
C GLU A 448 -3.83 -2.91 36.30
N LEU A 449 -4.18 -3.55 35.18
CA LEU A 449 -3.79 -3.05 33.85
C LEU A 449 -4.47 -1.72 33.53
N CYS A 450 -5.75 -1.55 33.90
CA CYS A 450 -6.41 -0.24 33.82
C CYS A 450 -5.73 0.81 34.70
N THR A 451 -5.28 0.41 35.91
CA THR A 451 -4.48 1.27 36.80
C THR A 451 -3.14 1.66 36.18
N PHE A 452 -2.49 0.72 35.48
CA PHE A 452 -1.31 1.04 34.69
C PHE A 452 -1.65 2.12 33.65
N PHE A 453 -2.69 1.94 32.85
CA PHE A 453 -3.09 2.92 31.85
C PHE A 453 -3.39 4.32 32.42
N ASP A 454 -3.97 4.40 33.62
CA ASP A 454 -4.18 5.67 34.32
C ASP A 454 -2.88 6.43 34.62
N ASN A 455 -1.75 5.73 34.75
CA ASN A 455 -0.42 6.32 34.99
C ASN A 455 0.30 6.76 33.71
N PHE A 456 -0.22 6.43 32.52
CA PHE A 456 0.39 6.72 31.22
C PHE A 456 -0.53 7.52 30.27
N PRO A 457 -0.98 8.73 30.65
CA PRO A 457 -1.87 9.56 29.82
C PRO A 457 -1.21 10.08 28.53
N ASN A 458 0.12 9.97 28.41
CA ASN A 458 0.90 10.46 27.27
C ASN A 458 1.06 9.44 26.14
N LEU A 459 0.38 8.29 26.20
CA LEU A 459 0.37 7.34 25.10
C LEU A 459 -0.12 8.01 23.81
N VAL A 460 0.60 7.76 22.73
CA VAL A 460 0.29 8.20 21.36
C VAL A 460 -0.35 7.06 20.58
N VAL A 461 0.11 5.82 20.80
CA VAL A 461 -0.41 4.62 20.13
C VAL A 461 -0.75 3.54 21.16
N LEU A 462 -1.94 2.97 21.05
CA LEU A 462 -2.38 1.84 21.87
C LEU A 462 -3.09 0.79 21.01
N TYR A 463 -2.55 -0.43 20.98
CA TYR A 463 -3.20 -1.59 20.34
C TYR A 463 -3.63 -2.61 21.38
N MET A 464 -4.94 -2.89 21.41
CA MET A 464 -5.60 -3.82 22.32
C MET A 464 -6.57 -4.73 21.55
N SER A 465 -6.18 -5.14 20.34
CA SER A 465 -6.95 -6.08 19.53
C SER A 465 -7.15 -7.41 20.25
N GLY A 466 -8.35 -7.99 20.20
CA GLY A 466 -8.62 -9.29 20.83
C GLY A 466 -8.56 -9.31 22.36
N VAL A 467 -8.61 -8.14 23.02
CA VAL A 467 -8.54 -8.04 24.50
C VAL A 467 -9.91 -7.80 25.13
N LEU A 468 -10.71 -6.92 24.53
CA LEU A 468 -11.99 -6.47 25.10
C LEU A 468 -13.14 -7.36 24.64
N SER A 469 -13.92 -7.87 25.60
CA SER A 469 -15.04 -8.79 25.35
C SER A 469 -16.36 -8.25 25.89
N GLU A 470 -17.46 -8.51 25.15
CA GLU A 470 -18.83 -8.31 25.62
C GLU A 470 -19.16 -9.16 26.87
N SER A 471 -18.42 -10.25 27.10
CA SER A 471 -18.59 -11.09 28.30
C SER A 471 -18.01 -10.46 29.57
N SER A 472 -17.24 -9.38 29.47
CA SER A 472 -16.52 -8.73 30.58
C SER A 472 -16.78 -7.22 30.61
N LEU A 473 -18.06 -6.81 30.57
CA LEU A 473 -18.46 -5.40 30.49
C LEU A 473 -17.93 -4.52 31.62
N GLU A 474 -17.72 -5.06 32.83
CA GLU A 474 -17.13 -4.30 33.95
C GLU A 474 -15.71 -3.82 33.60
N LEU A 475 -14.88 -4.71 33.04
CA LEU A 475 -13.52 -4.37 32.60
C LEU A 475 -13.53 -3.43 31.40
N VAL A 476 -14.48 -3.59 30.47
CA VAL A 476 -14.67 -2.65 29.34
C VAL A 476 -15.02 -1.25 29.85
N ASN A 477 -15.90 -1.15 30.86
CA ASN A 477 -16.26 0.12 31.47
C ASN A 477 -15.07 0.75 32.22
N GLN A 478 -14.30 -0.05 32.96
CA GLN A 478 -13.11 0.45 33.65
C GLN A 478 -12.04 0.94 32.67
N PHE A 479 -11.81 0.19 31.58
CA PHE A 479 -10.93 0.61 30.51
C PHE A 479 -11.43 1.88 29.81
N SER A 480 -12.74 2.01 29.59
CA SER A 480 -13.37 3.23 29.03
C SER A 480 -13.07 4.47 29.88
N VAL A 481 -13.05 4.35 31.22
CA VAL A 481 -12.65 5.44 32.12
C VAL A 481 -11.17 5.77 31.98
N SER A 482 -10.31 4.75 31.86
CA SER A 482 -8.86 4.94 31.69
C SER A 482 -8.55 5.61 30.35
N LEU A 483 -9.22 5.16 29.29
CA LEU A 483 -9.09 5.67 27.92
C LEU A 483 -9.44 7.16 27.82
N GLN A 484 -10.44 7.65 28.57
CA GLN A 484 -10.78 9.08 28.60
C GLN A 484 -9.62 9.98 29.06
N LYS A 485 -8.67 9.45 29.84
CA LYS A 485 -7.50 10.20 30.33
C LYS A 485 -6.36 10.27 29.30
N MET A 486 -6.39 9.43 28.25
CA MET A 486 -5.35 9.34 27.22
C MET A 486 -5.54 10.40 26.12
N THR A 487 -5.57 11.68 26.48
CA THR A 487 -5.93 12.77 25.55
C THR A 487 -4.90 13.01 24.44
N ASN A 488 -3.67 12.49 24.58
CA ASN A 488 -2.61 12.55 23.57
C ASN A 488 -2.68 11.40 22.54
N LEU A 489 -3.62 10.46 22.70
CA LEU A 489 -3.71 9.29 21.84
C LEU A 489 -4.09 9.69 20.41
N LYS A 490 -3.24 9.31 19.46
CA LYS A 490 -3.43 9.52 18.02
C LYS A 490 -3.88 8.27 17.30
N THR A 491 -3.52 7.09 17.81
CA THR A 491 -3.82 5.81 17.17
C THR A 491 -4.35 4.83 18.19
N LEU A 492 -5.57 4.36 17.96
CA LEU A 492 -6.22 3.36 18.79
C LEU A 492 -6.68 2.18 17.92
N LYS A 493 -6.23 0.97 18.26
CA LYS A 493 -6.66 -0.26 17.58
C LYS A 493 -7.34 -1.18 18.60
N LEU A 494 -8.62 -1.45 18.37
CA LEU A 494 -9.46 -2.29 19.23
C LEU A 494 -10.17 -3.36 18.38
N THR A 495 -9.47 -4.01 17.45
CA THR A 495 -10.13 -4.99 16.57
C THR A 495 -10.58 -6.22 17.35
N GLY A 496 -11.76 -6.73 17.02
CA GLY A 496 -12.25 -7.99 17.57
C GLY A 496 -11.64 -9.21 16.86
N THR A 497 -11.94 -10.36 17.42
CA THR A 497 -11.67 -11.69 16.89
C THR A 497 -12.97 -12.49 16.86
N ASP A 498 -12.93 -13.72 16.33
CA ASP A 498 -14.11 -14.59 16.32
C ASP A 498 -14.65 -14.91 17.73
N THR A 499 -13.77 -14.94 18.74
CA THR A 499 -14.08 -15.34 20.12
C THR A 499 -14.07 -14.20 21.12
N VAL A 500 -13.31 -13.13 20.87
CA VAL A 500 -13.20 -11.96 21.76
C VAL A 500 -13.54 -10.72 20.95
N PHE A 501 -14.68 -10.10 21.26
CA PHE A 501 -15.19 -8.95 20.55
C PHE A 501 -16.06 -8.08 21.47
N LEU A 502 -16.14 -6.78 21.17
CA LEU A 502 -16.91 -5.83 21.98
C LEU A 502 -18.43 -6.04 21.93
N GLY A 503 -18.94 -6.48 20.77
CA GLY A 503 -20.39 -6.51 20.51
C GLY A 503 -21.02 -5.11 20.60
N THR A 504 -22.34 -5.04 20.44
CA THR A 504 -23.07 -3.76 20.50
C THR A 504 -22.99 -3.11 21.89
N GLN A 505 -23.08 -3.90 22.97
CA GLN A 505 -23.08 -3.38 24.35
C GLN A 505 -21.69 -2.94 24.83
N GLY A 506 -20.64 -3.69 24.50
CA GLY A 506 -19.27 -3.27 24.80
C GLY A 506 -18.90 -2.02 24.01
N LEU A 507 -19.33 -1.91 22.75
CA LEU A 507 -19.17 -0.68 21.96
C LEU A 507 -19.89 0.51 22.62
N ALA A 508 -21.13 0.35 23.06
CA ALA A 508 -21.87 1.41 23.75
C ALA A 508 -21.18 1.86 25.05
N SER A 509 -20.50 0.94 25.73
CA SER A 509 -19.74 1.21 26.96
C SER A 509 -18.47 2.03 26.70
N ILE A 510 -17.72 1.71 25.63
CA ILE A 510 -16.47 2.39 25.29
C ILE A 510 -16.66 3.65 24.43
N SER A 511 -17.77 3.78 23.70
CA SER A 511 -18.01 4.91 22.79
C SER A 511 -17.92 6.27 23.49
N LYS A 512 -18.36 6.35 24.75
CA LYS A 512 -18.25 7.57 25.57
C LYS A 512 -16.81 8.08 25.68
N ALA A 513 -15.82 7.19 25.65
CA ALA A 513 -14.42 7.56 25.72
C ALA A 513 -13.92 8.24 24.44
N PHE A 514 -14.39 7.80 23.26
CA PHE A 514 -13.93 8.35 21.97
C PHE A 514 -14.18 9.85 21.85
N ALA A 515 -15.28 10.35 22.43
CA ALA A 515 -15.57 11.78 22.47
C ALA A 515 -14.51 12.63 23.19
N SER A 516 -13.71 12.02 24.07
CA SER A 516 -12.61 12.68 24.80
C SER A 516 -11.27 12.63 24.06
N LEU A 517 -11.15 11.77 23.04
CA LEU A 517 -9.93 11.57 22.26
C LEU A 517 -9.88 12.55 21.09
N THR A 518 -9.76 13.85 21.37
CA THR A 518 -9.81 14.91 20.34
C THR A 518 -8.61 14.91 19.39
N ASN A 519 -7.49 14.31 19.80
CA ASN A 519 -6.28 14.15 18.99
C ASN A 519 -6.25 12.83 18.18
N LEU A 520 -7.32 12.03 18.24
CA LEU A 520 -7.36 10.74 17.57
C LEU A 520 -7.35 10.92 16.05
N GLU A 521 -6.31 10.40 15.41
CA GLU A 521 -6.11 10.44 13.95
C GLU A 521 -6.48 9.09 13.30
N TYR A 522 -6.35 7.99 14.04
CA TYR A 522 -6.63 6.63 13.59
C TYR A 522 -7.42 5.84 14.63
N LEU A 523 -8.51 5.22 14.18
CA LEU A 523 -9.31 4.29 14.98
C LEU A 523 -9.68 3.07 14.15
N ASP A 524 -9.42 1.88 14.69
CA ASP A 524 -9.83 0.61 14.08
C ASP A 524 -10.68 -0.21 15.05
N LEU A 525 -11.92 -0.47 14.62
CA LEU A 525 -12.95 -1.25 15.31
C LEU A 525 -13.38 -2.49 14.50
N SER A 526 -12.57 -2.92 13.54
CA SER A 526 -12.91 -4.07 12.68
C SER A 526 -13.10 -5.36 13.47
N GLY A 527 -13.95 -6.28 12.99
CA GLY A 527 -14.10 -7.61 13.60
C GLY A 527 -14.84 -7.64 14.94
N ASN A 528 -15.48 -6.56 15.39
CA ASN A 528 -16.07 -6.48 16.73
C ASN A 528 -17.53 -6.94 16.83
N LYS A 529 -18.13 -7.39 15.72
CA LYS A 529 -19.54 -7.83 15.66
C LYS A 529 -20.48 -6.79 16.27
N ILE A 530 -20.27 -5.51 15.96
CA ILE A 530 -21.06 -4.41 16.54
C ILE A 530 -22.48 -4.34 15.96
N ARG A 531 -22.73 -5.01 14.81
CA ARG A 531 -24.03 -5.12 14.12
C ARG A 531 -24.62 -3.76 13.72
N ASP A 532 -25.82 -3.78 13.15
CA ASP A 532 -26.52 -2.60 12.62
C ASP A 532 -26.73 -1.50 13.70
N GLU A 533 -27.09 -1.89 14.93
CA GLU A 533 -27.29 -0.98 16.07
C GLU A 533 -26.01 -0.27 16.50
N GLY A 534 -24.86 -0.95 16.40
CA GLY A 534 -23.55 -0.40 16.75
C GLY A 534 -23.14 0.74 15.81
N PHE A 535 -23.39 0.59 14.51
CA PHE A 535 -23.09 1.64 13.51
C PHE A 535 -23.88 2.93 13.76
N SER A 536 -25.13 2.82 14.20
CA SER A 536 -25.95 3.98 14.58
C SER A 536 -25.35 4.75 15.77
N THR A 537 -24.76 4.03 16.73
CA THR A 537 -24.07 4.62 17.89
C THR A 537 -22.77 5.33 17.51
N LEU A 538 -22.01 4.77 16.57
CA LEU A 538 -20.73 5.32 16.11
C LEU A 538 -20.88 6.67 15.42
N SER A 539 -21.87 6.82 14.53
CA SER A 539 -22.05 8.05 13.74
C SER A 539 -22.15 9.30 14.63
N ASN A 540 -22.89 9.21 15.73
CA ASN A 540 -23.05 10.33 16.67
C ASN A 540 -21.77 10.60 17.46
N THR A 541 -21.09 9.53 17.88
CA THR A 541 -19.96 9.62 18.81
C THR A 541 -18.69 10.12 18.11
N LEU A 542 -18.37 9.58 16.94
CA LEU A 542 -17.13 9.90 16.22
C LEU A 542 -17.16 11.28 15.55
N SER A 543 -18.33 11.92 15.46
CA SER A 543 -18.44 13.31 14.95
C SER A 543 -17.54 14.30 15.69
N LYS A 544 -17.23 14.03 16.97
CA LYS A 544 -16.37 14.84 17.84
C LYS A 544 -14.85 14.63 17.62
N CYS A 545 -14.45 13.57 16.93
CA CYS A 545 -13.05 13.28 16.63
C CYS A 545 -12.59 14.08 15.40
N THR A 546 -12.44 15.40 15.54
CA THR A 546 -12.21 16.32 14.40
C THR A 546 -10.89 16.14 13.67
N ASN A 547 -9.92 15.47 14.30
CA ASN A 547 -8.62 15.18 13.71
C ASN A 547 -8.54 13.80 13.04
N MET A 548 -9.66 13.07 12.93
CA MET A 548 -9.68 11.73 12.35
C MET A 548 -9.22 11.74 10.89
N LYS A 549 -8.12 11.04 10.62
CA LYS A 549 -7.58 10.82 9.27
C LYS A 549 -7.95 9.47 8.71
N THR A 550 -8.21 8.48 9.57
CA THR A 550 -8.55 7.13 9.11
C THR A 550 -9.38 6.41 10.16
N PHE A 551 -10.62 6.08 9.78
CA PHE A 551 -11.46 5.17 10.53
C PHE A 551 -11.57 3.82 9.81
N VAL A 552 -11.34 2.71 10.51
CA VAL A 552 -11.49 1.35 9.98
C VAL A 552 -12.56 0.64 10.78
N CYS A 553 -13.55 0.07 10.10
CA CYS A 553 -14.68 -0.60 10.73
C CYS A 553 -15.27 -1.65 9.79
N ASP A 554 -14.43 -2.58 9.36
CA ASP A 554 -14.80 -3.64 8.44
C ASP A 554 -15.07 -4.97 9.18
N ASN A 555 -15.73 -5.91 8.53
CA ASN A 555 -16.08 -7.23 9.07
C ASN A 555 -16.81 -7.15 10.43
N ASN A 556 -17.87 -6.35 10.51
CA ASN A 556 -18.56 -6.05 11.77
C ASN A 556 -19.92 -6.75 11.94
N ASP A 557 -20.11 -7.82 11.17
CA ASP A 557 -21.30 -8.67 11.17
C ASP A 557 -22.62 -7.91 10.97
N LEU A 558 -22.63 -7.02 9.97
CA LEU A 558 -23.83 -6.33 9.53
C LEU A 558 -24.82 -7.31 8.88
N GLU A 559 -26.12 -7.11 9.15
CA GLU A 559 -27.20 -7.90 8.53
C GLU A 559 -27.89 -7.13 7.40
N ASN A 560 -27.93 -5.80 7.52
CA ASN A 560 -28.56 -4.89 6.57
C ASN A 560 -27.52 -3.96 5.89
N PRO A 561 -27.34 -4.03 4.55
CA PRO A 561 -26.43 -3.13 3.84
C PRO A 561 -26.82 -1.65 3.96
N GLU A 562 -28.09 -1.35 4.20
CA GLU A 562 -28.56 0.03 4.37
C GLU A 562 -27.95 0.72 5.61
N SER A 563 -27.61 -0.05 6.64
CA SER A 563 -26.89 0.47 7.82
C SER A 563 -25.50 0.98 7.45
N LEU A 564 -24.77 0.21 6.63
CA LEU A 564 -23.45 0.58 6.12
C LEU A 564 -23.52 1.82 5.22
N VAL A 565 -24.47 1.80 4.28
CA VAL A 565 -24.70 2.89 3.32
C VAL A 565 -25.03 4.19 4.06
N ASN A 566 -25.91 4.14 5.05
CA ASN A 566 -26.27 5.34 5.85
C ASN A 566 -25.11 5.84 6.71
N PHE A 567 -24.35 4.93 7.34
CA PHE A 567 -23.14 5.34 8.05
C PHE A 567 -22.15 6.05 7.12
N CYS A 568 -21.87 5.47 5.96
CA CYS A 568 -20.94 6.04 4.98
C CYS A 568 -21.38 7.43 4.48
N LYS A 569 -22.70 7.66 4.36
CA LYS A 569 -23.25 8.98 3.99
C LYS A 569 -23.11 10.03 5.09
N LEU A 570 -23.34 9.63 6.35
CA LEU A 570 -23.40 10.55 7.48
C LEU A 570 -22.03 10.83 8.09
N TYR A 571 -21.10 9.89 7.98
CA TYR A 571 -19.76 10.02 8.54
C TYR A 571 -18.92 11.03 7.74
N PRO A 572 -18.43 12.13 8.35
CA PRO A 572 -17.85 13.24 7.60
C PRO A 572 -16.33 13.11 7.34
N TYR A 573 -15.65 12.16 7.99
CA TYR A 573 -14.19 12.00 7.94
C TYR A 573 -13.77 10.84 7.03
N PRO A 574 -12.48 10.75 6.62
CA PRO A 574 -12.01 9.63 5.82
C PRO A 574 -12.09 8.30 6.58
N TYR A 575 -12.55 7.27 5.90
CA TYR A 575 -12.66 5.90 6.42
C TYR A 575 -12.11 4.91 5.39
N SER A 576 -11.52 3.81 5.86
CA SER A 576 -11.10 2.72 5.00
C SER A 576 -12.32 2.05 4.38
N PHE A 577 -12.27 1.78 3.07
CA PHE A 577 -13.34 1.10 2.37
C PHE A 577 -13.69 -0.26 3.04
N PRO A 578 -14.97 -0.51 3.38
CA PRO A 578 -15.42 -1.69 4.12
C PRO A 578 -15.54 -2.91 3.19
N LEU A 579 -14.40 -3.36 2.68
CA LEU A 579 -14.31 -4.35 1.61
C LEU A 579 -14.94 -5.70 2.02
N ASN A 580 -14.65 -6.20 3.22
CA ASN A 580 -15.16 -7.50 3.64
C ASN A 580 -16.67 -7.48 3.88
N ASP A 581 -17.21 -6.41 4.46
CA ASP A 581 -18.66 -6.26 4.63
C ASP A 581 -19.38 -6.16 3.27
N ILE A 582 -18.82 -5.41 2.30
CA ILE A 582 -19.37 -5.33 0.93
C ILE A 582 -19.33 -6.70 0.25
N ASN A 583 -18.16 -7.37 0.23
CA ASN A 583 -17.99 -8.69 -0.37
C ASN A 583 -18.95 -9.72 0.26
N LYS A 584 -19.14 -9.66 1.59
CA LYS A 584 -20.13 -10.48 2.29
C LYS A 584 -21.52 -10.23 1.71
N PHE A 585 -21.96 -8.97 1.57
CA PHE A 585 -23.28 -8.65 1.02
C PHE A 585 -23.44 -9.03 -0.46
N GLU A 586 -22.40 -8.89 -1.27
CA GLU A 586 -22.41 -9.29 -2.68
C GLU A 586 -22.55 -10.80 -2.82
N SER A 587 -21.80 -11.56 -2.02
CA SER A 587 -21.84 -13.03 -2.04
C SER A 587 -23.23 -13.60 -1.73
N ILE A 588 -24.01 -12.90 -0.89
CA ILE A 588 -25.40 -13.23 -0.55
C ILE A 588 -26.44 -12.42 -1.32
N LYS A 589 -26.01 -11.62 -2.33
CA LYS A 589 -26.86 -10.79 -3.20
C LYS A 589 -27.81 -9.85 -2.45
N LYS A 590 -27.37 -9.31 -1.31
CA LYS A 590 -28.15 -8.37 -0.49
C LYS A 590 -27.87 -6.90 -0.83
N ILE A 591 -26.73 -6.58 -1.44
CA ILE A 591 -26.37 -5.22 -1.84
C ILE A 591 -26.51 -5.03 -3.35
N HIS A 592 -26.99 -3.86 -3.77
CA HIS A 592 -27.09 -3.48 -5.17
C HIS A 592 -25.89 -2.61 -5.61
N ASN A 593 -25.51 -2.68 -6.90
CA ASN A 593 -24.44 -1.84 -7.45
C ASN A 593 -24.65 -0.33 -7.20
N SER A 594 -25.90 0.14 -7.14
CA SER A 594 -26.20 1.54 -6.78
C SER A 594 -25.78 1.89 -5.35
N GLN A 595 -25.93 0.96 -4.41
CA GLN A 595 -25.50 1.13 -3.02
C GLN A 595 -23.97 1.06 -2.91
N VAL A 596 -23.33 0.12 -3.59
CA VAL A 596 -21.85 0.05 -3.66
C VAL A 596 -21.28 1.36 -4.22
N ASN A 597 -21.83 1.84 -5.34
CA ASN A 597 -21.44 3.12 -5.94
C ASN A 597 -21.61 4.31 -4.99
N GLU A 598 -22.64 4.29 -4.14
CA GLU A 598 -22.86 5.30 -3.13
C GLU A 598 -21.80 5.25 -2.02
N VAL A 599 -21.45 4.05 -1.55
CA VAL A 599 -20.35 3.87 -0.59
C VAL A 599 -19.01 4.33 -1.19
N CYS A 600 -18.71 3.96 -2.43
CA CYS A 600 -17.50 4.42 -3.14
C CYS A 600 -17.49 5.95 -3.29
N LYS A 601 -18.62 6.56 -3.65
CA LYS A 601 -18.74 8.02 -3.80
C LYS A 601 -18.49 8.75 -2.46
N SER A 602 -19.10 8.28 -1.37
CA SER A 602 -18.90 8.87 -0.04
C SER A 602 -17.45 8.74 0.42
N ASN A 603 -16.86 7.56 0.24
CA ASN A 603 -15.46 7.29 0.57
C ASN A 603 -14.52 8.25 -0.18
N ARG A 604 -14.70 8.38 -1.51
CA ARG A 604 -13.91 9.28 -2.35
C ARG A 604 -14.06 10.74 -1.92
N THR A 605 -15.28 11.17 -1.64
CA THR A 605 -15.58 12.55 -1.21
C THR A 605 -14.90 12.89 0.11
N ASN A 606 -14.89 11.95 1.06
CA ASN A 606 -14.25 12.17 2.34
C ASN A 606 -12.72 12.11 2.24
N ALA A 607 -12.16 11.23 1.41
CA ALA A 607 -10.72 11.13 1.20
C ALA A 607 -10.15 12.33 0.44
N SER A 608 -10.86 12.89 -0.55
CA SER A 608 -10.40 14.06 -1.31
C SER A 608 -10.27 15.31 -0.46
N ARG A 609 -11.10 15.49 0.57
CA ARG A 609 -10.99 16.59 1.56
C ARG A 609 -9.65 16.62 2.29
N MET A 610 -8.90 15.52 2.31
CA MET A 610 -7.57 15.40 2.91
C MET A 610 -6.43 15.35 1.87
N ASN A 611 -6.70 15.67 0.60
CA ASN A 611 -5.75 15.50 -0.52
C ASN A 611 -5.29 14.05 -0.76
N PHE A 612 -5.93 13.03 -0.18
CA PHE A 612 -5.55 11.63 -0.46
C PHE A 612 -5.88 11.21 -1.90
N LEU A 613 -6.91 11.82 -2.49
CA LEU A 613 -7.36 11.57 -3.85
C LEU A 613 -7.38 12.87 -4.69
N SER A 614 -6.55 13.88 -4.37
CA SER A 614 -6.51 15.16 -5.10
C SER A 614 -5.89 15.02 -6.50
N LEU A 615 -6.60 14.30 -7.35
CA LEU A 615 -6.39 14.24 -8.78
C LEU A 615 -7.76 14.23 -9.40
N LEU A 616 -8.27 15.42 -9.70
CA LEU A 616 -9.15 15.77 -10.82
C LEU A 616 -9.62 17.19 -10.57
N GLN A 617 -9.51 18.04 -11.58
CA GLN A 617 -9.83 19.47 -11.61
C GLN A 617 -8.65 20.38 -11.19
N SER A 618 -7.65 20.48 -12.06
CA SER A 618 -7.02 21.78 -12.26
C SER A 618 -7.89 22.59 -13.24
N ASP A 619 -8.20 23.84 -12.92
CA ASP A 619 -8.95 24.83 -13.73
C ASP A 619 -8.31 25.19 -15.09
N ALA A 620 -7.48 24.33 -15.66
CA ALA A 620 -6.69 24.59 -16.87
C ALA A 620 -7.49 24.50 -18.19
N ASP A 621 -8.78 24.17 -18.14
CA ASP A 621 -9.50 23.63 -19.31
C ASP A 621 -10.20 24.63 -20.24
N ILE A 622 -10.07 25.95 -20.02
CA ILE A 622 -10.85 26.92 -20.82
C ILE A 622 -10.13 27.34 -22.13
N ASN A 623 -8.81 27.12 -22.27
CA ASN A 623 -8.01 27.68 -23.37
C ASN A 623 -7.17 26.68 -24.21
N SER A 624 -7.41 25.37 -24.11
CA SER A 624 -6.68 24.38 -24.95
C SER A 624 -7.05 24.49 -26.44
N LYS A 625 -6.05 24.41 -27.33
CA LYS A 625 -6.24 24.37 -28.80
C LYS A 625 -7.09 23.16 -29.24
N TYR A 626 -7.03 22.08 -28.46
CA TYR A 626 -7.73 20.82 -28.72
C TYR A 626 -8.51 20.43 -27.46
N PRO A 627 -9.84 20.67 -27.44
CA PRO A 627 -10.65 20.50 -26.24
C PRO A 627 -10.78 19.03 -25.85
N LYS A 628 -10.71 18.76 -24.55
CA LYS A 628 -10.95 17.45 -23.96
C LYS A 628 -12.42 17.02 -24.13
N PRO A 629 -12.73 15.73 -24.31
CA PRO A 629 -14.12 15.25 -24.31
C PRO A 629 -14.83 15.57 -23.00
N ALA A 630 -16.06 16.10 -23.06
CA ALA A 630 -16.84 16.44 -21.87
C ALA A 630 -17.19 15.23 -20.97
N LYS A 631 -17.14 14.01 -21.53
CA LYS A 631 -17.30 12.75 -20.82
C LYS A 631 -16.30 11.74 -21.37
N ASN A 632 -15.29 11.39 -20.59
CA ASN A 632 -14.42 10.25 -20.87
C ASN A 632 -14.50 9.28 -19.68
N PRO A 633 -14.93 8.02 -19.86
CA PRO A 633 -14.93 7.02 -18.79
C PRO A 633 -13.57 6.84 -18.13
N LEU A 634 -12.47 7.07 -18.87
CA LEU A 634 -11.10 7.01 -18.36
C LEU A 634 -10.80 8.10 -17.31
N ASP A 635 -11.57 9.19 -17.27
CA ASP A 635 -11.43 10.23 -16.24
C ASP A 635 -11.97 9.81 -14.88
N SER A 636 -12.70 8.70 -14.81
CA SER A 636 -13.35 8.28 -13.57
C SER A 636 -12.29 7.86 -12.55
N PRO A 637 -12.20 8.53 -11.39
CA PRO A 637 -11.39 8.01 -10.29
C PRO A 637 -12.16 6.82 -9.73
N SER A 638 -11.86 5.62 -10.19
CA SER A 638 -12.43 4.40 -9.61
C SER A 638 -11.89 4.21 -8.18
N ASN A 639 -10.71 4.77 -7.87
CA ASN A 639 -10.03 4.42 -6.65
C ASN A 639 -10.74 4.90 -5.39
N VAL A 640 -10.88 4.00 -4.42
CA VAL A 640 -11.36 4.28 -3.06
C VAL A 640 -10.18 4.29 -2.09
N TYR A 641 -10.32 5.07 -1.01
CA TYR A 641 -9.38 5.04 0.09
C TYR A 641 -9.60 3.76 0.91
N TYR A 642 -8.59 2.89 0.88
CA TYR A 642 -8.50 1.71 1.71
C TYR A 642 -7.21 1.77 2.51
N TYR A 643 -7.32 1.54 3.82
CA TYR A 643 -6.17 1.50 4.70
C TYR A 643 -5.75 0.06 4.92
N GLU A 644 -4.55 -0.27 4.42
CA GLU A 644 -3.91 -1.53 4.74
C GLU A 644 -3.01 -1.34 5.98
N PHE A 645 -3.23 -2.18 6.99
CA PHE A 645 -2.51 -2.10 8.24
C PHE A 645 -1.01 -2.38 8.03
N CYS A 646 -0.17 -1.45 8.46
CA CYS A 646 1.27 -1.64 8.49
C CYS A 646 1.69 -2.20 9.85
N SER A 647 2.55 -3.23 9.84
CA SER A 647 3.19 -3.75 11.04
C SER A 647 3.93 -2.63 11.81
N PRO A 648 3.92 -2.64 13.16
CA PRO A 648 4.73 -1.73 13.97
C PRO A 648 6.23 -1.79 13.65
N PHE A 649 6.71 -2.95 13.16
CA PHE A 649 8.04 -3.12 12.60
C PHE A 649 7.93 -3.15 11.07
N PRO A 650 8.51 -2.18 10.35
CA PRO A 650 8.29 -2.06 8.91
C PRO A 650 8.98 -3.19 8.15
N ASN A 651 8.26 -3.76 7.18
CA ASN A 651 8.75 -4.82 6.29
C ASN A 651 9.54 -4.29 5.08
N SER A 652 9.67 -2.96 4.98
CA SER A 652 10.45 -2.26 3.97
C SER A 652 10.80 -0.85 4.44
N ILE A 653 11.80 -0.22 3.84
CA ILE A 653 12.25 1.12 4.21
C ILE A 653 12.26 1.99 2.96
N SER A 654 11.37 3.00 2.92
CA SER A 654 11.48 4.07 1.94
C SER A 654 12.74 4.89 2.18
N LYS A 655 13.16 5.66 1.17
CA LYS A 655 14.32 6.55 1.31
C LYS A 655 14.15 7.54 2.46
N GLU A 656 12.97 8.16 2.56
CA GLU A 656 12.61 9.13 3.59
C GLU A 656 12.62 8.50 4.98
N PHE A 657 12.14 7.26 5.12
CA PHE A 657 12.18 6.56 6.39
C PHE A 657 13.63 6.22 6.80
N GLY A 658 14.46 5.81 5.84
CA GLY A 658 15.89 5.60 6.07
C GLY A 658 16.61 6.87 6.53
N GLU A 659 16.32 8.01 5.88
CA GLU A 659 16.82 9.33 6.26
C GLU A 659 16.34 9.76 7.65
N TYR A 660 15.06 9.51 7.97
CA TYR A 660 14.51 9.74 9.30
C TYR A 660 15.26 8.93 10.36
N ILE A 661 15.40 7.61 10.19
CA ILE A 661 16.16 6.74 11.11
C ILE A 661 17.63 7.19 11.23
N ASN A 662 18.20 7.74 10.15
CA ASN A 662 19.54 8.30 10.16
C ASN A 662 19.65 9.63 10.91
N SER A 663 18.62 10.46 10.84
CA SER A 663 18.54 11.76 11.51
C SER A 663 18.24 11.67 13.01
N LEU A 664 17.73 10.53 13.49
CA LEU A 664 17.42 10.35 14.90
C LEU A 664 18.65 10.58 15.77
N GLY A 665 18.60 11.62 16.61
CA GLY A 665 19.63 11.89 17.62
C GLY A 665 19.76 10.77 18.66
N ASN A 666 20.66 10.95 19.62
CA ASN A 666 20.72 10.05 20.76
C ASN A 666 19.44 10.20 21.60
N PRO A 667 18.79 9.10 22.00
CA PRO A 667 17.61 9.18 22.86
C PRO A 667 17.97 9.85 24.19
N THR A 668 17.13 10.78 24.65
CA THR A 668 17.32 11.44 25.95
C THR A 668 16.66 10.61 27.06
N LYS A 669 17.37 10.42 28.17
CA LYS A 669 16.80 9.98 29.44
C LYS A 669 16.59 11.22 30.29
N THR A 670 15.37 11.72 30.41
CA THR A 670 15.11 12.82 31.33
C THR A 670 14.93 12.26 32.75
N PRO A 671 15.71 12.71 33.75
CA PRO A 671 15.48 12.31 35.13
C PRO A 671 14.12 12.84 35.60
N TYR A 672 13.36 11.98 36.28
CA TYR A 672 12.04 12.34 36.80
C TYR A 672 12.19 13.34 37.96
N PRO A 673 11.34 14.38 38.06
CA PRO A 673 11.17 15.06 39.33
C PRO A 673 10.54 14.08 40.31
N ASN A 674 11.26 13.77 41.40
CA ASN A 674 10.67 13.05 42.52
C ASN A 674 9.41 13.82 42.96
N LYS A 675 8.30 13.10 43.15
CA LYS A 675 7.10 13.63 43.81
C LYS A 675 7.42 13.94 45.27
N GLN A 676 8.13 15.04 45.51
CA GLN A 676 8.23 15.65 46.83
C GLN A 676 8.52 17.14 46.86
N ASP A 677 8.69 17.81 45.71
CA ASP A 677 8.73 19.28 45.70
C ASP A 677 7.52 19.85 44.94
N SER A 678 6.67 20.46 45.75
CA SER A 678 5.46 21.19 45.44
C SER A 678 5.74 22.51 44.73
N GLU A 679 4.81 22.83 43.82
CA GLU A 679 4.27 24.17 43.56
C GLU A 679 5.14 25.25 42.90
N GLU A 680 4.44 25.98 42.03
CA GLU A 680 4.71 27.30 41.47
C GLU A 680 5.37 27.42 40.08
N ASN A 681 4.59 28.11 39.23
CA ASN A 681 4.96 28.99 38.11
C ASN A 681 5.20 28.38 36.73
N PHE A 682 4.12 28.35 35.92
CA PHE A 682 4.23 28.80 34.52
C PHE A 682 3.00 29.63 34.12
N VAL A 683 3.18 30.95 34.16
CA VAL A 683 2.32 31.95 33.50
C VAL A 683 2.92 32.28 32.13
N HIS A 684 2.04 32.36 31.14
CA HIS A 684 2.15 32.91 29.78
C HIS A 684 3.46 33.57 29.33
N GLN A 685 3.88 33.26 28.09
CA GLN A 685 4.15 34.31 27.09
C GLN A 685 4.05 33.83 25.63
N LYS A 686 3.43 34.69 24.81
CA LYS A 686 3.22 34.63 23.36
C LYS A 686 4.55 34.80 22.58
N PRO A 687 4.64 34.37 21.30
CA PRO A 687 5.80 34.64 20.47
C PRO A 687 5.78 36.08 19.93
N ARG A 688 6.86 36.84 20.14
CA ARG A 688 7.11 38.12 19.47
C ARG A 688 8.07 37.91 18.30
N ARG A 689 7.65 38.35 17.11
CA ARG A 689 8.52 38.80 16.01
C ARG A 689 9.23 40.10 16.41
N LYS A 690 10.48 40.29 15.97
CA LYS A 690 11.03 41.45 15.22
C LYS A 690 12.57 41.34 15.16
N ILE A 691 13.16 41.29 13.96
CA ILE A 691 13.77 42.39 13.17
C ILE A 691 15.28 42.54 13.44
N VAL A 692 15.98 42.61 12.32
CA VAL A 692 17.39 42.88 12.02
C VAL A 692 17.91 44.19 12.63
N SER A 693 19.19 44.21 13.03
CA SER A 693 20.07 45.36 12.83
C SER A 693 21.54 44.91 12.91
N ASP A 694 22.28 45.21 11.85
CA ASP A 694 23.73 45.16 11.75
C ASP A 694 24.41 46.19 12.67
N THR A 695 25.62 45.86 13.14
CA THR A 695 26.78 46.78 13.22
C THR A 695 28.06 45.95 13.34
N GLU A 696 29.08 46.40 12.63
CA GLU A 696 30.40 45.83 12.39
C GLU A 696 31.41 46.06 13.54
N ASP A 697 32.54 45.34 13.41
CA ASP A 697 33.93 45.72 13.72
C ASP A 697 34.64 45.34 15.05
N ASP A 698 35.79 44.69 14.79
CA ASP A 698 37.15 44.77 15.38
C ASP A 698 37.59 43.94 16.63
N ASP A 699 38.42 42.94 16.29
CA ASP A 699 39.83 42.72 16.69
C ASP A 699 40.28 42.21 18.09
N ASP A 700 41.27 41.31 17.97
CA ASP A 700 42.45 41.03 18.81
C ASP A 700 42.43 40.05 20.01
N ASP A 701 43.04 38.89 19.74
CA ASP A 701 44.29 38.36 20.34
C ASP A 701 44.37 37.46 21.61
N GLU A 702 45.42 36.61 21.52
CA GLU A 702 46.16 35.78 22.49
C GLU A 702 45.71 34.31 22.69
N ALA A 703 46.41 33.34 22.08
CA ALA A 703 47.65 32.65 22.56
C ALA A 703 47.37 31.67 23.73
N GLU A 704 47.84 30.42 23.81
CA GLU A 704 49.13 29.85 23.42
C GLU A 704 49.13 28.30 23.64
N LYS A 705 50.09 27.62 23.00
CA LYS A 705 50.76 26.35 23.39
C LYS A 705 50.22 24.97 22.98
N ASN A 706 50.67 24.59 21.78
CA ASN A 706 51.25 23.29 21.39
C ASN A 706 52.44 22.87 22.31
N PRO A 707 53.01 21.62 22.30
CA PRO A 707 53.54 20.98 21.08
C PRO A 707 53.58 19.42 20.99
N GLU A 708 53.54 18.90 19.75
CA GLU A 708 54.59 18.12 19.03
C GLU A 708 54.44 16.59 19.15
N SER A 709 54.68 15.76 18.13
CA SER A 709 55.34 15.95 16.83
C SER A 709 55.00 14.77 15.91
N ASP A 710 54.94 15.00 14.59
CA ASP A 710 55.22 13.95 13.61
C ASP A 710 55.82 14.52 12.32
N SER A 711 56.81 13.79 11.80
CA SER A 711 57.35 13.78 10.43
C SER A 711 58.10 15.00 9.87
N SER A 712 59.28 14.75 9.30
CA SER A 712 59.47 14.51 7.85
C SER A 712 60.86 14.94 7.36
N GLU A 713 61.36 14.27 6.32
CA GLU A 713 62.03 14.87 5.13
C GLU A 713 62.13 13.75 4.07
N THR A 714 61.34 13.76 2.99
CA THR A 714 61.46 14.42 1.66
C THR A 714 62.46 13.81 0.67
N GLN A 715 61.99 13.44 -0.54
CA GLN A 715 62.19 14.20 -1.80
C GLN A 715 61.76 13.43 -3.09
N SER A 716 60.83 14.03 -3.85
CA SER A 716 60.85 14.36 -5.29
C SER A 716 61.40 13.39 -6.38
N SER A 717 60.56 12.96 -7.35
CA SER A 717 60.49 13.50 -8.75
C SER A 717 59.89 12.56 -9.82
N LYS A 718 59.02 13.16 -10.68
CA LYS A 718 58.81 13.03 -12.15
C LYS A 718 58.55 11.68 -12.88
N LYS A 719 57.42 11.70 -13.63
CA LYS A 719 57.15 11.28 -15.04
C LYS A 719 57.60 9.88 -15.53
N GLN A 720 56.63 9.10 -16.04
CA GLN A 720 56.55 8.74 -17.48
C GLN A 720 55.27 7.98 -17.86
N GLU A 721 54.70 8.36 -19.00
CA GLU A 721 53.65 7.68 -19.77
C GLU A 721 54.13 6.30 -20.27
N PHE A 722 53.23 5.32 -20.44
CA PHE A 722 53.19 4.56 -21.68
C PHE A 722 51.78 4.06 -22.04
N LYS A 723 51.57 4.16 -23.34
CA LYS A 723 50.36 4.01 -24.17
C LYS A 723 50.27 2.58 -24.72
N LEU A 724 49.05 2.17 -25.10
CA LEU A 724 48.65 1.39 -26.31
C LEU A 724 47.94 0.03 -26.10
N ARG A 725 46.66 0.07 -26.53
CA ARG A 725 45.99 -0.72 -27.59
C ARG A 725 46.07 -2.26 -27.58
N SER A 726 44.89 -2.86 -27.72
CA SER A 726 44.52 -3.73 -28.85
C SER A 726 42.99 -3.96 -28.85
N ASN A 727 42.20 -3.37 -29.77
CA ASN A 727 41.85 -3.93 -31.09
C ASN A 727 41.44 -5.41 -31.08
N TRP A 728 40.14 -5.71 -31.05
CA TRP A 728 39.58 -6.89 -31.70
C TRP A 728 38.25 -6.53 -32.37
N GLY A 729 38.33 -6.29 -33.68
CA GLY A 729 37.24 -6.61 -34.59
C GLY A 729 37.53 -7.98 -35.19
N LYS A 730 36.54 -8.87 -35.16
CA LYS A 730 36.16 -9.77 -36.27
C LYS A 730 34.96 -10.61 -35.87
N SER A 731 33.90 -10.42 -36.65
CA SER A 731 32.80 -11.35 -36.87
C SER A 731 33.35 -12.67 -37.40
N ILE A 732 32.86 -13.79 -36.84
CA ILE A 732 32.81 -15.09 -37.52
C ILE A 732 31.45 -15.71 -37.19
N THR A 733 30.81 -16.15 -38.26
CA THR A 733 29.53 -16.84 -38.45
C THR A 733 29.49 -18.21 -37.77
N PHE A 734 28.30 -18.64 -37.30
CA PHE A 734 28.01 -20.06 -37.06
C PHE A 734 26.96 -20.53 -38.06
N ASP A 735 27.34 -21.63 -38.71
CA ASP A 735 26.64 -22.34 -39.76
C ASP A 735 25.62 -23.32 -39.16
N ASP A 736 24.56 -23.56 -39.94
CA ASP A 736 23.49 -24.51 -39.67
C ASP A 736 23.98 -25.95 -39.87
N SER A 737 23.70 -26.83 -38.90
CA SER A 737 23.23 -28.21 -39.18
C SER A 737 23.00 -28.96 -37.88
N ASP A 738 21.75 -29.27 -37.57
CA ASP A 738 21.37 -30.67 -37.40
C ASP A 738 19.86 -30.86 -37.55
N THR A 739 19.55 -31.53 -38.65
CA THR A 739 18.24 -32.01 -39.08
C THR A 739 17.79 -33.20 -38.25
N PHE A 740 16.56 -33.18 -37.74
CA PHE A 740 15.76 -34.41 -37.58
C PHE A 740 14.36 -34.21 -38.18
N VAL A 741 14.05 -35.12 -39.11
CA VAL A 741 12.89 -35.11 -40.03
C VAL A 741 11.63 -35.66 -39.34
N PRO A 742 10.42 -35.17 -39.71
CA PRO A 742 9.15 -35.42 -39.01
C PRO A 742 8.30 -36.53 -39.65
N LYS A 743 7.20 -36.94 -38.99
CA LYS A 743 5.98 -37.57 -39.58
C LYS A 743 4.92 -37.90 -38.49
N PRO A 744 3.62 -38.07 -38.82
CA PRO A 744 2.71 -37.12 -39.46
C PRO A 744 1.36 -36.96 -38.69
N ARG A 745 0.59 -35.93 -39.04
CA ARG A 745 -0.83 -35.73 -38.64
C ARG A 745 -1.76 -36.74 -39.33
N PRO A 746 -2.97 -36.93 -38.78
CA PRO A 746 -4.18 -37.12 -39.58
C PRO A 746 -5.09 -35.87 -39.55
N GLU A 747 -5.70 -35.60 -40.69
CA GLU A 747 -6.68 -34.55 -40.98
C GLU A 747 -8.13 -34.94 -40.60
N GLY A 748 -9.01 -33.93 -40.52
CA GLY A 748 -10.48 -34.03 -40.48
C GLY A 748 -11.05 -33.68 -39.10
N GLU A 749 -12.01 -32.77 -38.89
CA GLU A 749 -13.06 -32.23 -39.75
C GLU A 749 -13.56 -30.86 -39.25
N LYS A 750 -13.98 -30.04 -40.23
CA LYS A 750 -15.19 -29.19 -40.28
C LYS A 750 -15.52 -28.20 -39.13
N ARG A 751 -15.40 -26.93 -39.51
CA ARG A 751 -16.20 -25.77 -39.08
C ARG A 751 -17.69 -26.10 -38.87
N ARG A 752 -18.26 -25.71 -37.72
CA ARG A 752 -19.64 -25.21 -37.60
C ARG A 752 -19.72 -24.11 -36.52
N ARG A 753 -20.22 -22.95 -36.93
CA ARG A 753 -20.87 -21.95 -36.06
C ARG A 753 -22.16 -22.57 -35.51
N LEU A 754 -22.59 -22.19 -34.31
CA LEU A 754 -24.00 -21.93 -33.97
C LEU A 754 -24.09 -21.32 -32.55
N TYR A 755 -24.78 -20.19 -32.46
CA TYR A 755 -25.46 -19.68 -31.27
C TYR A 755 -26.73 -20.50 -31.04
N SER A 756 -27.08 -20.78 -29.76
CA SER A 756 -28.41 -20.63 -29.12
C SER A 756 -28.67 -21.69 -28.04
N ASP A 757 -29.02 -21.20 -26.84
CA ASP A 757 -29.93 -21.72 -25.81
C ASP A 757 -30.00 -23.23 -25.48
N ALA A 758 -29.78 -23.54 -24.19
CA ALA A 758 -30.78 -24.06 -23.24
C ALA A 758 -30.18 -24.99 -22.16
N GLY A 759 -30.53 -24.72 -20.90
CA GLY A 759 -31.05 -25.73 -19.97
C GLY A 759 -30.09 -26.70 -19.26
N ASP A 760 -29.89 -26.45 -17.97
CA ASP A 760 -29.86 -27.40 -16.84
C ASP A 760 -29.35 -28.85 -17.05
N LYS A 761 -28.16 -29.14 -16.52
CA LYS A 761 -27.93 -30.03 -15.35
C LYS A 761 -26.41 -30.26 -15.11
N PRO A 762 -25.95 -30.38 -13.85
CA PRO A 762 -24.54 -30.45 -13.52
C PRO A 762 -23.98 -31.88 -13.64
N PHE A 763 -22.90 -32.04 -14.41
CA PHE A 763 -22.05 -33.22 -14.37
C PHE A 763 -20.95 -33.03 -13.30
N LYS A 764 -20.89 -33.96 -12.35
CA LYS A 764 -19.80 -34.11 -11.37
C LYS A 764 -18.74 -35.09 -11.90
N CYS A 765 -17.45 -34.73 -11.76
CA CYS A 765 -16.33 -35.67 -11.64
C CYS A 765 -15.11 -34.99 -10.96
N PRO A 766 -14.11 -35.75 -10.48
CA PRO A 766 -13.72 -35.77 -9.06
C PRO A 766 -12.45 -34.97 -8.73
N ILE A 767 -12.35 -34.53 -7.47
CA ILE A 767 -11.17 -33.89 -6.89
C ILE A 767 -10.22 -34.96 -6.32
N PRO A 768 -8.89 -34.90 -6.57
CA PRO A 768 -7.90 -35.79 -5.95
C PRO A 768 -7.68 -35.44 -4.47
N LYS A 769 -7.50 -36.49 -3.64
CA LYS A 769 -7.24 -36.39 -2.19
C LYS A 769 -5.76 -36.09 -1.89
N ILE A 770 -5.51 -35.15 -0.98
CA ILE A 770 -4.25 -34.98 -0.22
C ILE A 770 -4.65 -34.70 1.26
N PRO A 771 -3.88 -35.19 2.27
CA PRO A 771 -4.43 -35.68 3.54
C PRO A 771 -4.54 -34.61 4.64
N ARG A 772 -5.50 -34.81 5.56
CA ARG A 772 -5.61 -34.05 6.82
C ARG A 772 -4.99 -34.83 8.00
N PRO A 773 -4.38 -34.15 8.97
CA PRO A 773 -3.94 -34.75 10.22
C PRO A 773 -5.12 -35.01 11.17
N ALA A 774 -4.94 -36.00 12.04
CA ALA A 774 -5.94 -36.59 12.90
C ALA A 774 -6.51 -35.61 13.95
N LYS A 775 -7.83 -35.68 14.17
CA LYS A 775 -8.48 -35.24 15.40
C LYS A 775 -9.41 -36.32 15.91
N GLU A 776 -9.28 -36.58 17.21
CA GLU A 776 -9.99 -37.56 17.99
C GLU A 776 -11.48 -37.25 18.14
N SER A 777 -12.22 -38.33 18.35
CA SER A 777 -13.66 -38.48 18.27
C SER A 777 -14.42 -38.09 19.54
N VAL A 778 -15.56 -37.40 19.38
CA VAL A 778 -16.70 -37.55 20.29
C VAL A 778 -17.96 -37.69 19.44
N HIS A 779 -18.61 -38.86 19.53
CA HIS A 779 -19.84 -39.22 18.82
C HIS A 779 -21.08 -38.84 19.63
N ALA A 780 -22.02 -38.14 18.98
CA ALA A 780 -23.43 -38.14 19.36
C ALA A 780 -24.26 -38.31 18.07
N SER A 781 -24.91 -39.46 17.93
CA SER A 781 -25.81 -39.78 16.83
C SER A 781 -27.24 -39.92 17.33
N LYS A 782 -28.16 -39.10 16.80
CA LYS A 782 -29.61 -39.32 16.87
C LYS A 782 -30.08 -39.96 15.56
N LYS A 783 -30.90 -41.01 15.64
CA LYS A 783 -31.93 -41.31 14.62
C LYS A 783 -33.22 -41.82 15.27
N ARG A 784 -34.32 -41.24 14.75
CA ARG A 784 -35.76 -41.57 14.84
C ARG A 784 -36.05 -43.07 14.65
N THR A 785 -37.17 -43.66 15.10
CA THR A 785 -38.58 -43.37 14.74
C THR A 785 -39.60 -44.19 15.58
N LYS A 786 -40.85 -43.69 15.66
CA LYS A 786 -42.20 -44.36 15.73
C LYS A 786 -42.98 -44.40 17.08
N HIS A 787 -44.21 -43.87 16.99
CA HIS A 787 -45.48 -43.98 17.76
C HIS A 787 -45.80 -45.32 18.47
N PRO A 788 -46.90 -45.48 19.27
CA PRO A 788 -47.88 -44.52 19.89
C PRO A 788 -48.25 -44.82 21.38
N ASP A 789 -49.12 -43.98 21.95
CA ASP A 789 -50.15 -44.12 23.02
C ASP A 789 -50.13 -45.30 24.03
N ILE A 790 -50.40 -44.98 25.32
CA ILE A 790 -51.49 -45.51 26.21
C ILE A 790 -51.13 -45.41 27.72
N SER A 791 -52.12 -44.92 28.50
CA SER A 791 -52.42 -45.06 29.95
C SER A 791 -51.39 -44.56 30.98
N ASP A 792 -51.72 -43.54 31.79
CA ASP A 792 -52.59 -43.57 33.00
C ASP A 792 -51.97 -44.37 34.15
N ASP A 793 -51.47 -43.67 35.17
CA ASP A 793 -52.07 -43.70 36.51
C ASP A 793 -51.42 -42.66 37.45
N SER A 794 -52.22 -41.62 37.78
CA SER A 794 -52.69 -41.19 39.12
C SER A 794 -51.73 -41.43 40.32
N ASP A 795 -51.46 -40.50 41.25
CA ASP A 795 -52.33 -39.68 42.11
C ASP A 795 -51.40 -38.84 43.04
N SER A 796 -51.71 -37.69 43.68
CA SER A 796 -52.95 -36.98 43.96
C SER A 796 -52.67 -35.65 44.72
N ILE A 797 -53.73 -34.83 44.83
CA ILE A 797 -54.07 -33.79 45.85
C ILE A 797 -53.91 -32.28 45.49
N GLN A 798 -54.98 -31.76 44.86
CA GLN A 798 -55.89 -30.62 45.22
C GLN A 798 -55.39 -29.26 45.78
N SER A 799 -55.67 -28.18 44.99
CA SER A 799 -56.47 -26.93 45.20
C SER A 799 -56.75 -26.36 46.63
N PRO A 800 -57.10 -25.05 46.84
CA PRO A 800 -57.83 -24.15 45.92
C PRO A 800 -57.50 -22.62 45.92
N GLU A 801 -58.18 -21.90 45.03
CA GLU A 801 -58.29 -20.44 44.87
C GLU A 801 -58.98 -19.72 46.07
N LYS A 802 -58.70 -18.41 46.26
CA LYS A 802 -59.73 -17.34 46.45
C LYS A 802 -59.18 -15.90 46.59
N GLU A 803 -59.85 -15.01 45.83
CA GLU A 803 -60.36 -13.65 46.14
C GLU A 803 -59.47 -12.38 46.25
N ASP A 804 -59.95 -11.37 45.51
CA ASP A 804 -59.64 -9.93 45.47
C ASP A 804 -59.88 -9.16 46.80
N GLN A 805 -59.21 -8.00 46.96
CA GLN A 805 -59.85 -6.75 47.43
C GLN A 805 -58.97 -5.47 47.26
N MET A 806 -59.64 -4.39 46.86
CA MET A 806 -59.17 -3.00 46.68
C MET A 806 -59.00 -2.20 48.00
N ILE A 807 -58.24 -1.07 47.98
CA ILE A 807 -58.74 0.34 48.16
C ILE A 807 -57.59 1.37 48.40
N ASN A 808 -57.66 2.47 47.62
CA ASN A 808 -57.24 3.90 47.78
C ASN A 808 -55.87 4.35 48.36
N VAL A 809 -55.30 5.44 47.77
CA VAL A 809 -55.26 6.82 48.36
C VAL A 809 -54.30 7.77 47.58
N VAL A 810 -54.89 8.84 47.02
CA VAL A 810 -54.50 10.28 47.02
C VAL A 810 -53.17 10.81 46.41
N LYS A 811 -53.33 11.78 45.48
CA LYS A 811 -52.36 12.81 45.05
C LYS A 811 -52.29 14.00 46.03
N PRO A 812 -51.19 14.77 46.05
CA PRO A 812 -51.32 16.23 46.17
C PRO A 812 -50.58 17.04 45.08
N LYS A 813 -50.92 18.33 45.09
CA LYS A 813 -50.81 19.39 44.06
C LYS A 813 -49.55 20.27 44.19
N VAL A 814 -49.03 20.70 43.03
CA VAL A 814 -48.70 22.07 42.55
C VAL A 814 -47.79 23.01 43.39
N LYS A 815 -46.78 23.59 42.71
CA LYS A 815 -46.54 25.05 42.66
C LYS A 815 -45.83 25.48 41.35
N GLN A 816 -46.48 26.38 40.61
CA GLN A 816 -45.95 27.21 39.51
C GLN A 816 -45.20 28.42 40.07
N VAL A 817 -44.17 28.92 39.36
CA VAL A 817 -43.82 30.35 39.27
C VAL A 817 -43.21 30.67 37.88
N ILE A 818 -44.00 31.39 37.07
CA ILE A 818 -43.71 32.61 36.25
C ILE A 818 -42.60 32.61 35.16
N VAL A 819 -43.04 33.01 33.96
CA VAL A 819 -42.34 33.33 32.68
C VAL A 819 -41.71 34.74 32.72
N PRO A 820 -40.80 35.16 31.81
CA PRO A 820 -41.25 35.63 30.49
C PRO A 820 -40.34 35.26 29.30
N SER A 821 -41.02 34.98 28.19
CA SER A 821 -40.60 35.11 26.80
C SER A 821 -40.16 36.54 26.45
N LEU A 822 -39.27 36.68 25.47
CA LEU A 822 -39.27 37.83 24.57
C LEU A 822 -38.71 37.44 23.19
N ASP A 823 -39.46 37.89 22.20
CA ASP A 823 -39.37 37.66 20.77
C ASP A 823 -38.17 38.34 20.07
N GLY A 824 -37.89 37.83 18.87
CA GLY A 824 -37.64 38.67 17.68
C GLY A 824 -36.20 39.12 17.46
N PHE A 825 -35.62 38.73 16.33
CA PHE A 825 -35.42 39.66 15.20
C PHE A 825 -34.97 38.90 13.94
N SER A 826 -35.79 39.04 12.92
CA SER A 826 -35.51 38.77 11.51
C SER A 826 -34.67 39.89 10.88
N SER A 827 -34.33 39.69 9.59
CA SER A 827 -33.87 40.67 8.58
C SER A 827 -32.33 40.78 8.49
N SER A 828 -31.74 40.21 7.43
CA SER A 828 -31.56 40.74 6.06
C SER A 828 -30.40 41.72 5.95
N ASN A 829 -29.49 41.48 5.00
CA ASN A 829 -29.13 42.46 3.98
C ASN A 829 -28.23 41.82 2.91
N GLU A 830 -28.80 41.70 1.72
CA GLU A 830 -28.10 41.94 0.46
C GLU A 830 -27.57 43.38 0.45
N SER A 831 -26.39 43.59 -0.12
CA SER A 831 -26.16 44.78 -0.95
C SER A 831 -25.00 44.51 -1.91
N THR A 832 -25.31 44.71 -3.18
CA THR A 832 -24.42 44.75 -4.33
C THR A 832 -24.14 46.22 -4.72
N VAL A 833 -22.99 46.45 -5.39
CA VAL A 833 -22.66 47.61 -6.28
C VAL A 833 -22.18 48.87 -5.50
N THR A 834 -21.09 49.61 -5.80
CA THR A 834 -20.30 49.91 -7.03
C THR A 834 -18.92 50.51 -6.69
N SER A 835 -17.96 50.30 -7.61
CA SER A 835 -16.85 51.16 -8.10
C SER A 835 -16.20 52.26 -7.23
N GLU A 836 -14.86 52.28 -7.22
CA GLU A 836 -14.07 53.44 -7.69
C GLU A 836 -12.63 53.00 -8.03
N ASP A 837 -12.12 53.60 -9.11
CA ASP A 837 -10.84 53.41 -9.78
C ASP A 837 -9.66 53.98 -8.97
N GLU A 838 -8.48 53.34 -9.00
CA GLU A 838 -7.19 54.05 -8.96
C GLU A 838 -6.11 53.25 -9.74
N GLU A 839 -5.29 54.02 -10.45
CA GLU A 839 -4.35 53.66 -11.51
C GLU A 839 -2.99 53.15 -11.00
N ASP A 840 -2.35 52.34 -11.85
CA ASP A 840 -0.90 52.17 -12.11
C ASP A 840 0.14 52.47 -11.02
N GLU A 841 0.84 51.41 -10.56
CA GLU A 841 2.31 51.45 -10.46
C GLU A 841 2.92 50.12 -10.93
N THR A 842 3.64 50.21 -12.06
CA THR A 842 4.47 49.17 -12.66
C THR A 842 5.69 48.85 -11.79
N PHE A 843 5.86 47.59 -11.38
CA PHE A 843 7.13 47.07 -10.85
C PHE A 843 7.63 45.92 -11.74
N GLU A 844 8.69 46.19 -12.50
CA GLU A 844 9.46 45.18 -13.22
C GLU A 844 10.21 44.26 -12.22
N PRO A 845 10.10 42.92 -12.33
CA PRO A 845 10.94 42.02 -11.56
C PRO A 845 12.32 41.87 -12.23
N LYS A 846 13.37 42.25 -11.50
CA LYS A 846 14.78 41.99 -11.86
C LYS A 846 15.02 40.49 -12.09
N GLU A 847 15.62 40.17 -13.24
CA GLU A 847 16.09 38.82 -13.58
C GLU A 847 17.16 38.33 -12.60
N ALA A 848 17.09 37.04 -12.25
CA ALA A 848 18.11 36.34 -11.48
C ALA A 848 19.34 36.06 -12.38
N ASP A 849 20.51 36.48 -11.93
CA ASP A 849 21.82 36.23 -12.54
C ASP A 849 22.23 34.76 -12.36
N TRP A 850 22.35 34.02 -13.47
CA TRP A 850 22.75 32.61 -13.53
C TRP A 850 24.15 32.42 -14.14
N SER A 851 25.14 33.19 -13.71
CA SER A 851 26.51 33.06 -14.21
C SER A 851 27.39 32.19 -13.31
N PHE A 852 27.65 30.93 -13.70
CA PHE A 852 28.95 30.19 -13.61
C PHE A 852 28.84 28.78 -14.25
N PRO A 853 29.96 28.15 -14.70
CA PRO A 853 30.22 27.88 -16.10
C PRO A 853 29.81 26.46 -16.56
N LEU A 854 29.04 26.39 -17.64
CA LEU A 854 28.80 25.17 -18.40
C LEU A 854 30.10 24.68 -19.04
N ARG A 855 30.61 23.52 -18.60
CA ARG A 855 31.55 22.74 -19.40
C ARG A 855 30.86 22.32 -20.68
N TYR A 856 31.39 22.80 -21.79
CA TYR A 856 31.05 22.42 -23.15
C TYR A 856 31.16 20.89 -23.32
N VAL A 857 30.03 20.21 -23.46
CA VAL A 857 29.95 18.83 -23.96
C VAL A 857 29.57 18.93 -25.43
N PRO A 858 30.39 18.47 -26.38
CA PRO A 858 30.05 18.55 -27.80
C PRO A 858 28.84 17.65 -28.10
N PRO A 859 27.94 18.04 -29.01
CA PRO A 859 26.75 17.27 -29.32
C PRO A 859 27.14 16.03 -30.13
N PRO A 860 26.78 14.80 -29.71
CA PRO A 860 26.90 13.66 -30.61
C PRO A 860 25.73 13.74 -31.59
N GLN A 861 26.06 13.99 -32.87
CA GLN A 861 25.10 13.91 -34.00
C GLN A 861 24.50 12.50 -34.18
N ASP A 862 24.85 11.54 -33.32
CA ASP A 862 24.32 10.18 -33.27
C ASP A 862 23.50 9.87 -32.00
N THR A 863 23.29 10.82 -31.09
CA THR A 863 22.58 10.55 -29.82
C THR A 863 21.11 10.19 -30.05
N GLU A 864 20.40 10.88 -30.95
CA GLU A 864 19.00 10.55 -31.28
C GLU A 864 18.87 9.19 -31.95
N LYS A 865 19.85 8.79 -32.77
CA LYS A 865 19.82 7.50 -33.50
C LYS A 865 20.21 6.34 -32.60
N ILE A 866 21.12 6.56 -31.66
CA ILE A 866 21.49 5.61 -30.61
C ILE A 866 20.36 5.49 -29.57
N VAL A 867 19.74 6.60 -29.14
CA VAL A 867 18.57 6.60 -28.26
C VAL A 867 17.36 5.95 -28.93
N ARG A 868 17.13 6.18 -30.24
CA ARG A 868 16.12 5.43 -31.01
C ARG A 868 16.45 3.95 -31.16
N ASN A 869 17.68 3.59 -31.50
CA ASN A 869 18.06 2.18 -31.67
C ASN A 869 18.09 1.43 -30.34
N LEU A 870 18.48 2.08 -29.23
CA LEU A 870 18.36 1.53 -27.89
C LEU A 870 16.89 1.48 -27.45
N GLY A 871 16.12 2.52 -27.75
CA GLY A 871 14.68 2.56 -27.52
C GLY A 871 13.91 1.49 -28.30
N ASP A 872 14.30 1.16 -29.53
CA ASP A 872 13.62 0.14 -30.33
C ASP A 872 14.09 -1.28 -29.99
N LYS A 873 15.38 -1.47 -29.66
CA LYS A 873 15.95 -2.78 -29.29
C LYS A 873 15.70 -3.17 -27.83
N TYR A 874 15.52 -2.18 -26.95
CA TYR A 874 15.23 -2.33 -25.52
C TYR A 874 13.90 -1.66 -25.10
N SER A 875 13.01 -1.32 -26.04
CA SER A 875 11.63 -0.95 -25.67
C SER A 875 11.03 -2.10 -24.90
N LEU A 876 10.22 -1.77 -23.89
CA LEU A 876 9.46 -2.76 -23.16
C LEU A 876 8.69 -3.67 -24.13
N GLY A 877 8.09 -3.14 -25.20
CA GLY A 877 7.44 -3.94 -26.24
C GLY A 877 8.36 -4.95 -26.96
N SER A 878 9.59 -4.57 -27.31
CA SER A 878 10.57 -5.48 -27.93
C SER A 878 11.10 -6.52 -26.95
N LEU A 879 11.31 -6.14 -25.69
CA LEU A 879 11.74 -7.02 -24.62
C LEU A 879 10.65 -8.04 -24.25
N LEU A 880 9.40 -7.59 -24.09
CA LEU A 880 8.23 -8.44 -23.88
C LEU A 880 8.03 -9.42 -25.04
N THR A 881 8.34 -9.01 -26.27
CA THR A 881 8.34 -9.92 -27.43
C THR A 881 9.44 -11.00 -27.32
N ALA A 882 10.56 -10.73 -26.64
CA ALA A 882 11.60 -11.72 -26.40
C ALA A 882 11.18 -12.81 -25.41
N VAL A 883 10.38 -12.48 -24.37
CA VAL A 883 9.78 -13.49 -23.46
C VAL A 883 8.87 -14.45 -24.20
N LYS A 884 8.15 -13.97 -25.22
CA LYS A 884 7.30 -14.85 -26.05
C LYS A 884 8.08 -15.85 -26.90
N ARG A 885 9.36 -15.58 -27.15
CA ARG A 885 10.23 -16.39 -28.02
C ARG A 885 11.10 -17.37 -27.23
N SER A 886 11.39 -17.07 -25.97
CA SER A 886 11.99 -17.99 -24.99
C SER A 886 10.93 -18.95 -24.46
#